data_AF-A0AAU0PI61-F1
#
_entry.id   AF-A0AAU0PI61-F1
#
_cell.length_a   1.000
_cell.length_b   1.000
_cell.length_c   1.000
_cell.angle_alpha   90.00
_cell.angle_beta   90.00
_cell.angle_gamma   90.00
#
_symmetry.space_group_name_H-M   'P 1'
#
loop_
_entity.id
_entity.type
_entity.pdbx_description
1 polymer ?
#
loop_
_entity_poly.entity_id
_entity_poly.type
_entity_poly.pdbx_seq_one_letter_code
_entity_poly.pdbx_strand_id
1 'polypeptide(L)'
;MNKSKNEIIFENEDHRKCHQTLMEILKNGTLKPNLGMIVRLTKGVSQSLFKPQCINSFWKIEFISLVKQEAQKWEKEGGTVGEKLRQTLQKMVNAEEQILPKWICDKAGVEQWYLRKYNLKYQWQKDLYRLVKKEQLKWEKNGGNAFKLGIEALKNITISGERPSIKTIALKMGKNPSYLHKKSYIWQKRLIKNIERADYQWKQKGGKYRRLFNKILNEYIQKGIRPQINTICDEINYNSTNILKPHFFWQRTIKNNIINAEKYWLTHGGSNATKCKIALIQIVKEGKKPTQNNVLKKAGFGSSFLKRELNEWKIKILNLIERKASKGLDKINIIYIDINSLINKEIIKNYHKIGIIIKSEKTDIYNYFILSKIMYDESHIIKYKTRNSLYANKNTFKEKRKVYIDGIINACEGIKYSLIITLIPRMIKAALWLGDNIPVTLNDAKKSFFEYSIFLRKKIKSTELSNSVANQEQLAITKLLAGMFNVDYDEIIKDNRSLLIPQKPPRSNAFTKETKFTQKELSYAFNFYFSLFNQITNFLLNKENFPHIIQLPRGSAIILGVGQNLIVPSYNLPKQQCIGIDYLDGHILDDTELKNLAIKKNKIKRIYCYYQNRKIIQNNLFILNNNSNHAKRLALGKKALDAWFMCMLYLTSTNDSTLSLYEWTENDEYETIKDERKEFITIKPRANNKTIRFTIPKVFMPYFVKALELRKFVLNGEKFPYLFFHVGNGEKSRTSRTQYAGGMSSDIANYMINSIDNQLPKITSRIIRKDGSKDAITSHGIETALSVLQNTENTLINNYNGFTQEELSSQIINFLEIIHENVINDDPIDNKKQTAMGGCNSEDQLTPQTINNDNNIKANCDDFKSCIFCRHFITFPSPNEIRKLLSLKYLIENVAYNRTNDDIFFDEKMKPWIKRIETIFNVMIEKYPESKKIIDDILLEVYQDGSLSPYWLDWVIDLNELGRLS
;
A
#
# COMPACT_ATOMS: atom_id res chain seq x y z
N MET A 1 -19.15 28.23 -66.51
CA MET A 1 -20.03 28.30 -67.69
C MET A 1 -21.33 27.59 -67.37
N ASN A 2 -22.40 28.38 -67.25
CA ASN A 2 -23.75 27.98 -66.87
C ASN A 2 -24.36 27.03 -67.92
N LYS A 3 -24.63 25.78 -67.55
CA LYS A 3 -25.61 24.93 -68.24
C LYS A 3 -26.94 25.08 -67.52
N SER A 4 -27.98 25.38 -68.31
CA SER A 4 -29.38 25.47 -67.92
C SER A 4 -29.79 24.32 -67.01
N LYS A 5 -30.43 24.63 -65.88
CA LYS A 5 -31.29 23.68 -65.18
C LYS A 5 -32.46 23.40 -66.12
N ASN A 6 -32.40 22.30 -66.88
CA ASN A 6 -33.62 21.73 -67.46
C ASN A 6 -34.51 21.38 -66.27
N GLU A 7 -35.62 22.10 -66.08
CA GLU A 7 -36.68 21.64 -65.20
C GLU A 7 -37.16 20.30 -65.72
N ILE A 8 -36.90 19.24 -64.95
CA ILE A 8 -37.39 17.91 -65.27
C ILE A 8 -38.91 17.95 -65.08
N ILE A 9 -39.65 17.89 -66.18
CA ILE A 9 -41.11 17.86 -66.16
C ILE A 9 -41.53 16.44 -65.77
N PHE A 10 -42.09 16.27 -64.58
CA PHE A 10 -42.56 14.98 -64.10
C PHE A 10 -43.97 14.69 -64.63
N GLU A 11 -44.09 13.72 -65.53
CA GLU A 11 -45.38 13.28 -66.09
C GLU A 11 -46.40 12.79 -65.04
N ASN A 12 -45.97 12.33 -63.86
CA ASN A 12 -46.83 11.94 -62.75
C ASN A 12 -46.04 11.82 -61.42
N GLU A 13 -46.78 11.59 -60.34
CA GLU A 13 -46.23 11.46 -58.99
C GLU A 13 -45.26 10.27 -58.83
N ASP A 14 -45.52 9.15 -59.51
CA ASP A 14 -44.62 7.98 -59.50
C ASP A 14 -43.29 8.28 -60.19
N HIS A 15 -43.32 9.02 -61.31
CA HIS A 15 -42.12 9.51 -62.01
C HIS A 15 -41.27 10.39 -61.08
N ARG A 16 -41.89 11.34 -60.37
CA ARG A 16 -41.20 12.22 -59.41
C ARG A 16 -40.55 11.43 -58.28
N LYS A 17 -41.29 10.51 -57.65
CA LYS A 17 -40.80 9.68 -56.53
C LYS A 17 -39.66 8.74 -56.93
N CYS A 18 -39.76 8.09 -58.09
CA CYS A 18 -38.68 7.25 -58.61
C CYS A 18 -37.43 8.06 -58.96
N HIS A 19 -37.60 9.27 -59.51
CA HIS A 19 -36.49 10.17 -59.80
C HIS A 19 -35.80 10.68 -58.53
N GLN A 20 -36.55 11.08 -57.50
CA GLN A 20 -35.98 11.45 -56.19
C GLN A 20 -35.19 10.28 -55.57
N THR A 21 -35.75 9.07 -55.61
CA THR A 21 -35.07 7.86 -55.10
C THR A 21 -33.78 7.55 -55.87
N LEU A 22 -33.78 7.71 -57.20
CA LEU A 22 -32.56 7.60 -58.01
C LEU A 22 -31.52 8.63 -57.58
N MET A 23 -31.91 9.89 -57.40
CA MET A 23 -30.98 10.95 -56.96
C MET A 23 -30.42 10.69 -55.55
N GLU A 24 -31.20 10.13 -54.63
CA GLU A 24 -30.73 9.68 -53.32
C GLU A 24 -29.72 8.54 -53.42
N ILE A 25 -29.97 7.56 -54.30
CA ILE A 25 -29.04 6.45 -54.57
C ILE A 25 -27.73 6.97 -55.15
N LEU A 26 -27.78 7.91 -56.10
CA LEU A 26 -26.59 8.52 -56.70
C LEU A 26 -25.81 9.36 -55.68
N LYS A 27 -26.52 10.10 -54.81
CA LYS A 27 -25.93 10.88 -53.72
C LYS A 27 -25.25 9.98 -52.68
N ASN A 28 -25.84 8.83 -52.37
CA ASN A 28 -25.22 7.82 -51.51
C ASN A 28 -23.99 7.20 -52.22
N GLY A 29 -24.15 6.82 -53.49
CA GLY A 29 -23.09 6.37 -54.40
C GLY A 29 -22.43 5.03 -54.05
N THR A 30 -22.91 4.33 -53.02
CA THR A 30 -22.37 3.06 -52.52
C THR A 30 -22.78 1.84 -53.32
N LEU A 31 -23.92 1.91 -54.01
CA LEU A 31 -24.51 0.82 -54.79
C LEU A 31 -24.73 1.23 -56.24
N LYS A 32 -24.58 0.27 -57.16
CA LYS A 32 -24.93 0.45 -58.57
C LYS A 32 -26.45 0.67 -58.69
N PRO A 33 -26.91 1.79 -59.27
CA PRO A 33 -28.34 2.03 -59.47
C PRO A 33 -28.93 0.97 -60.41
N ASN A 34 -30.10 0.44 -60.06
CA ASN A 34 -30.85 -0.49 -60.90
C ASN A 34 -32.34 -0.33 -60.62
N LEU A 35 -33.17 -0.65 -61.62
CA LEU A 35 -34.61 -0.41 -61.58
C LEU A 35 -35.30 -1.13 -60.40
N GLY A 36 -34.95 -2.39 -60.14
CA GLY A 36 -35.55 -3.16 -59.04
C GLY A 36 -35.26 -2.55 -57.66
N MET A 37 -34.05 -2.04 -57.46
CA MET A 37 -33.66 -1.35 -56.22
C MET A 37 -34.39 -0.02 -56.06
N ILE A 38 -34.51 0.76 -57.13
CA ILE A 38 -35.19 2.06 -57.12
C ILE A 38 -36.66 1.85 -56.75
N VAL A 39 -37.36 0.91 -57.41
CA VAL A 39 -38.77 0.63 -57.11
C VAL A 39 -38.97 0.10 -55.69
N ARG A 40 -38.06 -0.74 -55.20
CA ARG A 40 -38.13 -1.26 -53.82
C ARG A 40 -37.97 -0.17 -52.77
N LEU A 41 -37.14 0.84 -53.04
CA LEU A 41 -36.86 1.94 -52.11
C LEU A 41 -37.86 3.11 -52.24
N THR A 42 -38.57 3.20 -53.37
CA THR A 42 -39.54 4.27 -53.61
C THR A 42 -40.85 3.96 -52.86
N LYS A 43 -41.21 4.76 -51.85
CA LYS A 43 -42.45 4.56 -51.08
C LYS A 43 -43.69 4.86 -51.91
N GLY A 44 -44.68 3.97 -51.84
CA GLY A 44 -46.00 4.15 -52.47
C GLY A 44 -46.04 3.88 -53.98
N VAL A 45 -45.00 3.28 -54.54
CA VAL A 45 -44.93 2.89 -55.96
C VAL A 45 -45.03 1.37 -56.10
N SER A 46 -45.78 0.90 -57.12
CA SER A 46 -45.96 -0.53 -57.36
C SER A 46 -44.65 -1.26 -57.68
N GLN A 47 -44.43 -2.44 -57.09
CA GLN A 47 -43.29 -3.30 -57.42
C GLN A 47 -43.32 -3.84 -58.85
N SER A 48 -44.46 -3.76 -59.54
CA SER A 48 -44.60 -4.13 -60.95
C SER A 48 -44.38 -2.96 -61.93
N LEU A 49 -44.08 -1.74 -61.45
CA LEU A 49 -44.10 -0.51 -62.24
C LEU A 49 -43.30 -0.58 -63.55
N PHE A 50 -42.14 -1.23 -63.54
CA PHE A 50 -41.24 -1.42 -64.69
C PHE A 50 -41.18 -2.87 -65.21
N LYS A 51 -42.20 -3.71 -64.92
CA LYS A 51 -42.32 -5.01 -65.61
C LYS A 51 -42.55 -4.79 -67.11
N PRO A 52 -42.09 -5.70 -67.99
CA PRO A 52 -42.20 -5.54 -69.45
C PRO A 52 -43.61 -5.17 -69.92
N GLN A 53 -44.65 -5.78 -69.33
CA GLN A 53 -46.06 -5.51 -69.64
C GLN A 53 -46.59 -4.13 -69.20
N CYS A 54 -45.81 -3.32 -68.48
CA CYS A 54 -46.23 -2.04 -67.89
C CYS A 54 -45.45 -0.83 -68.45
N ILE A 55 -44.56 -1.04 -69.43
CA ILE A 55 -43.73 0.00 -70.07
C ILE A 55 -44.50 0.59 -71.25
N ASN A 56 -45.52 1.40 -70.96
CA ASN A 56 -46.46 1.89 -71.98
C ASN A 56 -46.45 3.43 -72.05
N SER A 57 -45.64 4.10 -71.21
CA SER A 57 -45.58 5.56 -71.10
C SER A 57 -44.17 6.08 -71.39
N PHE A 58 -44.09 7.28 -71.97
CA PHE A 58 -42.86 7.90 -72.43
C PHE A 58 -41.84 8.08 -71.29
N TRP A 59 -42.25 8.64 -70.15
CA TRP A 59 -41.35 8.81 -69.00
C TRP A 59 -40.70 7.51 -68.50
N LYS A 60 -41.38 6.35 -68.61
CA LYS A 60 -40.80 5.08 -68.13
C LYS A 60 -39.64 4.66 -69.02
N ILE A 61 -39.76 4.86 -70.33
CA ILE A 61 -38.70 4.56 -71.30
C ILE A 61 -37.50 5.47 -71.05
N GLU A 62 -37.74 6.77 -70.87
CA GLU A 62 -36.70 7.75 -70.58
C GLU A 62 -36.01 7.48 -69.24
N PHE A 63 -36.77 7.19 -68.19
CA PHE A 63 -36.22 6.85 -66.87
C PHE A 63 -35.40 5.56 -66.89
N ILE A 64 -35.82 4.53 -67.63
CA ILE A 64 -35.04 3.31 -67.83
C ILE A 64 -33.70 3.63 -68.52
N SER A 65 -33.70 4.50 -69.52
CA SER A 65 -32.48 4.96 -70.21
C SER A 65 -31.54 5.69 -69.25
N LEU A 66 -32.07 6.63 -68.46
CA LEU A 66 -31.32 7.38 -67.45
C LEU A 66 -30.68 6.45 -66.40
N VAL A 67 -31.44 5.50 -65.86
CA VAL A 67 -30.93 4.52 -64.88
C VAL A 67 -29.82 3.66 -65.50
N LYS A 68 -29.94 3.26 -66.78
CA LYS A 68 -28.88 2.52 -67.49
C LYS A 68 -27.62 3.37 -67.66
N GLN A 69 -27.75 4.64 -68.02
CA GLN A 69 -26.63 5.57 -68.19
C GLN A 69 -25.87 5.77 -66.87
N GLU A 70 -26.58 6.05 -65.78
CA GLU A 70 -25.98 6.23 -64.46
C GLU A 70 -25.39 4.93 -63.89
N ALA A 71 -26.00 3.78 -64.20
CA ALA A 71 -25.46 2.47 -63.87
C ALA A 71 -24.12 2.19 -64.58
N GLN A 72 -23.98 2.57 -65.86
CA GLN A 72 -22.72 2.46 -66.60
C GLN A 72 -21.65 3.41 -66.05
N LYS A 73 -22.03 4.64 -65.69
CA LYS A 73 -21.13 5.60 -65.04
C LYS A 73 -20.59 5.03 -63.73
N TRP A 74 -21.45 4.46 -62.89
CA TRP A 74 -21.03 3.79 -61.66
C TRP A 74 -20.10 2.59 -61.94
N GLU A 75 -20.31 1.80 -62.99
CA GLU A 75 -19.41 0.69 -63.34
C GLU A 75 -18.01 1.13 -63.82
N LYS A 76 -17.91 2.35 -64.35
CA LYS A 76 -16.65 2.95 -64.77
C LYS A 76 -15.91 3.64 -63.63
N GLU A 77 -16.64 4.27 -62.71
CA GLU A 77 -16.04 5.16 -61.70
C GLU A 77 -16.18 4.63 -60.26
N GLY A 78 -17.12 3.74 -59.97
CA GLY A 78 -17.39 3.19 -58.63
C GLY A 78 -18.13 4.14 -57.70
N GLY A 79 -18.70 5.23 -58.24
CA GLY A 79 -19.39 6.26 -57.48
C GLY A 79 -18.54 6.84 -56.35
N THR A 80 -19.19 7.18 -55.23
CA THR A 80 -18.54 7.75 -54.04
C THR A 80 -17.53 6.78 -53.40
N VAL A 81 -17.74 5.46 -53.52
CA VAL A 81 -16.82 4.45 -52.97
C VAL A 81 -15.50 4.43 -53.74
N GLY A 82 -15.56 4.42 -55.07
CA GLY A 82 -14.37 4.46 -55.92
C GLY A 82 -13.55 5.74 -55.71
N GLU A 83 -14.23 6.88 -55.53
CA GLU A 83 -13.59 8.16 -55.21
C GLU A 83 -12.91 8.14 -53.83
N LYS A 84 -13.62 7.72 -52.77
CA LYS A 84 -13.06 7.62 -51.40
C LYS A 84 -11.81 6.74 -51.36
N LEU A 85 -11.83 5.60 -52.06
CA LEU A 85 -10.68 4.70 -52.11
C LEU A 85 -9.49 5.31 -52.85
N ARG A 86 -9.71 6.02 -53.97
CA ARG A 86 -8.65 6.73 -54.71
C ARG A 86 -8.04 7.87 -53.90
N GLN A 87 -8.86 8.70 -53.27
CA GLN A 87 -8.39 9.78 -52.40
C GLN A 87 -7.62 9.23 -51.20
N THR A 88 -8.08 8.14 -50.60
CA THR A 88 -7.40 7.48 -49.47
C THR A 88 -6.04 6.92 -49.89
N LEU A 89 -5.97 6.23 -51.04
CA LEU A 89 -4.70 5.77 -51.60
C LEU A 89 -3.73 6.95 -51.79
N GLN A 90 -4.17 8.04 -52.42
CA GLN A 90 -3.32 9.21 -52.65
C GLN A 90 -2.80 9.82 -51.34
N LYS A 91 -3.66 9.95 -50.32
CA LYS A 91 -3.26 10.43 -48.99
C LYS A 91 -2.19 9.54 -48.36
N MET A 92 -2.37 8.21 -48.43
CA MET A 92 -1.39 7.25 -47.89
C MET A 92 -0.05 7.29 -48.63
N VAL A 93 -0.08 7.44 -49.97
CA VAL A 93 1.14 7.57 -50.79
C VAL A 93 1.90 8.85 -50.45
N ASN A 94 1.19 9.98 -50.33
CA ASN A 94 1.78 11.27 -49.95
C ASN A 94 2.39 11.23 -48.55
N ALA A 95 1.77 10.50 -47.62
CA ALA A 95 2.29 10.28 -46.27
C ALA A 95 3.40 9.22 -46.19
N GLU A 96 3.79 8.62 -47.33
CA GLU A 96 4.77 7.53 -47.43
C GLU A 96 4.45 6.33 -46.49
N GLU A 97 3.17 6.08 -46.27
CA GLU A 97 2.68 4.99 -45.42
C GLU A 97 2.73 3.63 -46.13
N GLN A 98 2.61 2.57 -45.33
CA GLN A 98 2.51 1.21 -45.87
C GLN A 98 1.19 1.02 -46.62
N ILE A 99 1.31 0.65 -47.90
CA ILE A 99 0.18 0.46 -48.81
C ILE A 99 -0.25 -1.00 -48.81
N LEU A 100 -1.47 -1.27 -48.33
CA LEU A 100 -2.11 -2.59 -48.39
C LEU A 100 -3.59 -2.45 -48.76
N PRO A 101 -4.14 -3.31 -49.65
CA PRO A 101 -5.54 -3.23 -50.07
C PRO A 101 -6.54 -3.16 -48.91
N LYS A 102 -6.32 -3.98 -47.87
CA LYS A 102 -7.14 -4.00 -46.66
C LYS A 102 -7.14 -2.65 -45.94
N TRP A 103 -5.97 -2.06 -45.73
CA TRP A 103 -5.82 -0.83 -44.95
C TRP A 103 -6.38 0.39 -45.68
N ILE A 104 -6.36 0.38 -47.02
CA ILE A 104 -6.99 1.43 -47.81
C ILE A 104 -8.52 1.38 -47.63
N CYS A 105 -9.12 0.19 -47.66
CA CYS A 105 -10.55 0.01 -47.38
C CYS A 105 -10.90 0.47 -45.96
N ASP A 106 -10.15 0.02 -44.96
CA ASP A 106 -10.37 0.36 -43.55
C ASP A 106 -10.29 1.90 -43.34
N LYS A 107 -9.30 2.58 -43.92
CA LYS A 107 -9.15 4.04 -43.82
C LYS A 107 -10.17 4.83 -44.62
N ALA A 108 -10.66 4.27 -45.73
CA ALA A 108 -11.71 4.89 -46.53
C ALA A 108 -13.12 4.71 -45.90
N GLY A 109 -13.24 3.90 -44.83
CA GLY A 109 -14.52 3.57 -44.21
C GLY A 109 -15.43 2.75 -45.12
N VAL A 110 -14.85 1.84 -45.91
CA VAL A 110 -15.59 0.99 -46.85
C VAL A 110 -15.23 -0.48 -46.66
N GLU A 111 -16.13 -1.36 -47.06
CA GLU A 111 -15.98 -2.80 -46.92
C GLU A 111 -14.72 -3.34 -47.63
N GLN A 112 -14.03 -4.28 -46.97
CA GLN A 112 -12.74 -4.81 -47.49
C GLN A 112 -12.87 -5.58 -48.80
N TRP A 113 -14.08 -6.06 -49.13
CA TRP A 113 -14.31 -6.81 -50.36
C TRP A 113 -14.10 -5.96 -51.62
N TYR A 114 -14.22 -4.62 -51.54
CA TYR A 114 -14.05 -3.73 -52.70
C TYR A 114 -12.65 -3.80 -53.34
N LEU A 115 -11.61 -4.13 -52.56
CA LEU A 115 -10.23 -4.33 -53.03
C LEU A 115 -9.68 -5.74 -52.76
N ARG A 116 -10.56 -6.70 -52.45
CA ARG A 116 -10.14 -8.09 -52.26
C ARG A 116 -9.95 -8.75 -53.63
N LYS A 117 -8.76 -9.31 -53.89
CA LYS A 117 -8.35 -9.88 -55.20
C LYS A 117 -9.41 -10.75 -55.86
N TYR A 118 -10.08 -11.60 -55.09
CA TYR A 118 -11.08 -12.56 -55.59
C TYR A 118 -12.48 -11.96 -55.82
N ASN A 119 -12.72 -10.71 -55.39
CA ASN A 119 -14.04 -10.07 -55.41
C ASN A 119 -14.07 -8.85 -56.37
N LEU A 120 -13.06 -8.71 -57.24
CA LEU A 120 -12.95 -7.61 -58.21
C LEU A 120 -13.91 -7.84 -59.38
N LYS A 121 -15.16 -7.42 -59.22
CA LYS A 121 -16.23 -7.58 -60.20
C LYS A 121 -16.22 -6.50 -61.27
N TYR A 122 -15.94 -5.26 -60.88
CA TYR A 122 -16.05 -4.08 -61.75
C TYR A 122 -14.68 -3.61 -62.29
N GLN A 123 -14.68 -2.97 -63.46
CA GLN A 123 -13.44 -2.54 -64.12
C GLN A 123 -12.65 -1.53 -63.28
N TRP A 124 -13.34 -0.56 -62.65
CA TRP A 124 -12.72 0.42 -61.76
C TRP A 124 -11.98 -0.22 -60.56
N GLN A 125 -12.49 -1.36 -60.05
CA GLN A 125 -11.84 -2.08 -58.94
C GLN A 125 -10.54 -2.73 -59.41
N LYS A 126 -10.53 -3.30 -60.61
CA LYS A 126 -9.33 -3.93 -61.20
C LYS A 126 -8.24 -2.89 -61.43
N ASP A 127 -8.59 -1.74 -61.97
CA ASP A 127 -7.64 -0.67 -62.26
C ASP A 127 -7.08 -0.04 -60.98
N LEU A 128 -7.94 0.22 -59.99
CA LEU A 128 -7.49 0.70 -58.68
C LEU A 128 -6.60 -0.33 -57.98
N TYR A 129 -6.95 -1.62 -58.01
CA TYR A 129 -6.14 -2.67 -57.41
C TYR A 129 -4.74 -2.77 -58.04
N ARG A 130 -4.61 -2.55 -59.36
CA ARG A 130 -3.30 -2.49 -60.05
C ARG A 130 -2.46 -1.31 -59.52
N LEU A 131 -3.06 -0.14 -59.37
CA LEU A 131 -2.38 1.04 -58.78
C LEU A 131 -1.94 0.78 -57.34
N VAL A 132 -2.83 0.22 -56.51
CA VAL A 132 -2.51 -0.17 -55.13
C VAL A 132 -1.32 -1.14 -55.11
N LYS A 133 -1.26 -2.11 -56.01
CA LYS A 133 -0.15 -3.06 -56.10
C LYS A 133 1.17 -2.39 -56.51
N LYS A 134 1.13 -1.45 -57.44
CA LYS A 134 2.31 -0.67 -57.85
C LYS A 134 2.90 0.11 -56.67
N GLU A 135 2.05 0.83 -55.94
CA GLU A 135 2.50 1.62 -54.78
C GLU A 135 2.90 0.75 -53.58
N GLN A 136 2.23 -0.39 -53.39
CA GLN A 136 2.67 -1.41 -52.42
C GLN A 136 4.11 -1.86 -52.69
N LEU A 137 4.45 -2.24 -53.93
CA LEU A 137 5.81 -2.70 -54.28
C LEU A 137 6.85 -1.59 -54.09
N LYS A 138 6.50 -0.34 -54.41
CA LYS A 138 7.37 0.82 -54.17
C LYS A 138 7.67 0.99 -52.68
N TRP A 139 6.66 0.86 -51.84
CA TRP A 139 6.83 0.91 -50.38
C TRP A 139 7.63 -0.29 -49.86
N GLU A 140 7.38 -1.51 -50.33
CA GLU A 140 8.14 -2.72 -49.91
C GLU A 140 9.64 -2.64 -50.27
N LYS A 141 9.99 -1.89 -51.32
CA LYS A 141 11.38 -1.63 -51.71
C LYS A 141 12.04 -0.55 -50.84
N ASN A 142 11.33 0.54 -50.55
CA ASN A 142 11.93 1.77 -49.99
C ASN A 142 11.59 2.03 -48.52
N GLY A 143 10.47 1.51 -48.01
CA GLY A 143 10.00 1.63 -46.63
C GLY A 143 9.37 2.96 -46.26
N GLY A 144 9.49 3.97 -47.12
CA GLY A 144 8.89 5.29 -46.90
C GLY A 144 9.26 5.88 -45.54
N ASN A 145 8.26 6.39 -44.84
CA ASN A 145 8.43 6.99 -43.51
C ASN A 145 9.01 5.98 -42.48
N ALA A 146 8.68 4.69 -42.58
CA ALA A 146 9.18 3.69 -41.64
C ALA A 146 10.71 3.51 -41.73
N PHE A 147 11.29 3.60 -42.93
CA PHE A 147 12.75 3.54 -43.08
C PHE A 147 13.43 4.80 -42.54
N LYS A 148 12.86 5.99 -42.79
CA LYS A 148 13.35 7.27 -42.27
C LYS A 148 13.40 7.28 -40.74
N LEU A 149 12.30 6.90 -40.09
CA LEU A 149 12.23 6.75 -38.63
C LEU A 149 13.28 5.78 -38.07
N GLY A 150 13.54 4.68 -38.79
CA GLY A 150 14.57 3.72 -38.39
C GLY A 150 16.00 4.28 -38.44
N ILE A 151 16.32 5.07 -39.48
CA ILE A 151 17.62 5.73 -39.60
C ILE A 151 17.80 6.82 -38.55
N GLU A 152 16.75 7.61 -38.30
CA GLU A 152 16.76 8.65 -37.28
C GLU A 152 16.94 8.05 -35.87
N ALA A 153 16.19 7.00 -35.55
CA ALA A 153 16.34 6.25 -34.30
C ALA A 153 17.78 5.73 -34.12
N LEU A 154 18.38 5.19 -35.19
CA LEU A 154 19.77 4.73 -35.18
C LEU A 154 20.77 5.86 -34.92
N LYS A 155 20.58 7.01 -35.57
CA LYS A 155 21.41 8.21 -35.37
C LYS A 155 21.34 8.68 -33.92
N ASN A 156 20.14 8.82 -33.38
CA ASN A 156 19.91 9.31 -32.02
C ASN A 156 20.51 8.37 -30.96
N ILE A 157 20.33 7.06 -31.11
CA ILE A 157 20.94 6.07 -30.19
C ILE A 157 22.47 6.12 -30.28
N THR A 158 23.02 6.21 -31.48
CA THR A 158 24.48 6.27 -31.67
C THR A 158 25.08 7.51 -31.00
N ILE A 159 24.43 8.68 -31.13
CA ILE A 159 24.83 9.94 -30.48
C ILE A 159 24.78 9.82 -28.95
N SER A 160 23.71 9.24 -28.40
CA SER A 160 23.56 9.04 -26.95
C SER A 160 24.58 8.04 -26.36
N GLY A 161 25.27 7.27 -27.21
CA GLY A 161 26.21 6.24 -26.80
C GLY A 161 25.53 4.99 -26.21
N GLU A 162 24.22 4.85 -26.39
CA GLU A 162 23.46 3.64 -26.07
C GLU A 162 23.68 2.53 -27.09
N ARG A 163 23.31 1.29 -26.73
CA ARG A 163 23.50 0.14 -27.59
C ARG A 163 22.44 0.11 -28.71
N PRO A 164 22.82 0.23 -29.99
CA PRO A 164 21.89 0.21 -31.12
C PRO A 164 21.51 -1.23 -31.49
N SER A 165 20.77 -1.91 -30.63
CA SER A 165 20.25 -3.25 -30.94
C SER A 165 18.98 -3.18 -31.81
N ILE A 166 18.68 -4.23 -32.57
CA ILE A 166 17.46 -4.33 -33.39
C ILE A 166 16.21 -4.03 -32.55
N LYS A 167 16.15 -4.59 -31.33
CA LYS A 167 15.08 -4.35 -30.36
C LYS A 167 14.96 -2.87 -29.98
N THR A 168 16.08 -2.23 -29.64
CA THR A 168 16.12 -0.82 -29.22
C THR A 168 15.62 0.09 -30.34
N ILE A 169 16.05 -0.17 -31.57
CA ILE A 169 15.69 0.63 -32.75
C ILE A 169 14.21 0.47 -33.07
N ALA A 170 13.69 -0.76 -33.11
CA ALA A 170 12.27 -1.02 -33.34
C ALA A 170 11.37 -0.29 -32.32
N LEU A 171 11.75 -0.30 -31.04
CA LEU A 171 11.02 0.41 -29.99
C LEU A 171 11.05 1.93 -30.20
N LYS A 172 12.20 2.51 -30.57
CA LYS A 172 12.31 3.95 -30.87
C LYS A 172 11.54 4.37 -32.11
N MET A 173 11.27 3.45 -33.04
CA MET A 173 10.35 3.66 -34.16
C MET A 173 8.87 3.59 -33.76
N GLY A 174 8.54 3.35 -32.48
CA GLY A 174 7.17 3.13 -32.01
C GLY A 174 6.59 1.78 -32.46
N LYS A 175 7.44 0.78 -32.70
CA LYS A 175 7.05 -0.55 -33.21
C LYS A 175 7.40 -1.66 -32.21
N ASN A 176 6.70 -2.79 -32.35
CA ASN A 176 7.03 -4.01 -31.60
C ASN A 176 8.46 -4.48 -31.97
N PRO A 177 9.26 -5.00 -31.03
CA PRO A 177 10.56 -5.61 -31.31
C PRO A 177 10.58 -6.56 -32.52
N SER A 178 9.52 -7.34 -32.73
CA SER A 178 9.41 -8.29 -33.84
C SER A 178 9.31 -7.63 -35.23
N TYR A 179 9.02 -6.33 -35.29
CA TYR A 179 8.78 -5.59 -36.55
C TYR A 179 9.97 -5.66 -37.50
N LEU A 180 11.19 -5.66 -36.96
CA LEU A 180 12.44 -5.79 -37.74
C LEU A 180 13.01 -7.21 -37.72
N HIS A 181 12.39 -8.18 -37.03
CA HIS A 181 12.90 -9.55 -36.95
C HIS A 181 12.56 -10.41 -38.18
N LYS A 182 11.41 -10.15 -38.83
CA LYS A 182 11.07 -10.83 -40.08
C LYS A 182 11.69 -10.05 -41.24
N LYS A 183 12.59 -10.67 -42.01
CA LYS A 183 13.25 -10.09 -43.20
C LYS A 183 12.26 -9.97 -44.38
N SER A 184 11.08 -9.43 -44.13
CA SER A 184 9.95 -9.43 -45.05
C SER A 184 10.18 -8.47 -46.21
N TYR A 185 10.82 -7.33 -45.96
CA TYR A 185 10.97 -6.27 -46.96
C TYR A 185 12.43 -5.86 -47.21
N ILE A 186 12.73 -5.34 -48.41
CA ILE A 186 14.10 -5.00 -48.84
C ILE A 186 14.67 -3.88 -47.97
N TRP A 187 13.88 -2.86 -47.68
CA TRP A 187 14.31 -1.73 -46.84
C TRP A 187 14.64 -2.18 -45.41
N GLN A 188 13.92 -3.18 -44.86
CA GLN A 188 14.21 -3.72 -43.53
C GLN A 188 15.58 -4.41 -43.49
N LYS A 189 15.91 -5.19 -44.53
CA LYS A 189 17.25 -5.82 -44.65
C LYS A 189 18.37 -4.78 -44.66
N ARG A 190 18.17 -3.66 -45.38
CA ARG A 190 19.12 -2.54 -45.42
C ARG A 190 19.29 -1.87 -44.06
N LEU A 191 18.18 -1.58 -43.37
CA LEU A 191 18.21 -0.96 -42.04
C LEU A 191 18.93 -1.85 -41.02
N ILE A 192 18.62 -3.16 -41.01
CA ILE A 192 19.26 -4.14 -40.11
C ILE A 192 20.77 -4.16 -40.31
N LYS A 193 21.27 -4.14 -41.56
CA LYS A 193 22.71 -4.10 -41.82
C LYS A 193 23.40 -2.86 -41.22
N ASN A 194 22.72 -1.71 -41.22
CA ASN A 194 23.23 -0.50 -40.58
C ASN A 194 23.24 -0.63 -39.05
N ILE A 195 22.17 -1.19 -38.48
CA ILE A 195 22.05 -1.47 -37.03
C ILE A 195 23.16 -2.42 -36.58
N GLU A 196 23.39 -3.52 -37.30
CA GLU A 196 24.40 -4.53 -36.98
C GLU A 196 25.82 -3.94 -36.99
N ARG A 197 26.14 -3.07 -37.95
CA ARG A 197 27.42 -2.35 -38.01
C ARG A 197 27.61 -1.44 -36.80
N ALA A 198 26.58 -0.69 -36.41
CA ALA A 198 26.63 0.18 -35.24
C ALA A 198 26.73 -0.62 -33.93
N ASP A 199 25.98 -1.73 -33.80
CA ASP A 199 26.02 -2.62 -32.63
C ASP A 199 27.41 -3.24 -32.47
N TYR A 200 28.06 -3.63 -33.58
CA TYR A 200 29.43 -4.12 -33.58
C TYR A 200 30.41 -3.08 -33.02
N GLN A 201 30.36 -1.83 -33.51
CA GLN A 201 31.21 -0.74 -33.00
C GLN A 201 30.96 -0.48 -31.51
N TRP A 202 29.71 -0.52 -31.06
CA TRP A 202 29.36 -0.38 -29.66
C TRP A 202 29.92 -1.52 -28.81
N LYS A 203 29.85 -2.78 -29.27
CA LYS A 203 30.42 -3.94 -28.58
C LYS A 203 31.94 -3.84 -28.39
N GLN A 204 32.64 -3.11 -29.25
CA GLN A 204 34.08 -2.87 -29.10
C GLN A 204 34.37 -1.69 -28.14
N LYS A 205 33.63 -0.59 -28.28
CA LYS A 205 33.95 0.68 -27.60
C LYS A 205 33.20 0.91 -26.29
N GLY A 206 32.06 0.24 -26.07
CA GLY A 206 31.24 0.33 -24.85
C GLY A 206 30.41 1.61 -24.69
N GLY A 207 30.49 2.53 -25.66
CA GLY A 207 29.69 3.75 -25.70
C GLY A 207 29.74 4.57 -24.41
N LYS A 208 28.57 4.98 -23.92
CA LYS A 208 28.44 5.81 -22.71
C LYS A 208 28.95 5.10 -21.44
N TYR A 209 28.76 3.78 -21.34
CA TYR A 209 29.07 3.04 -20.11
C TYR A 209 30.57 2.96 -19.85
N ARG A 210 31.40 2.73 -20.88
CA ARG A 210 32.86 2.71 -20.70
C ARG A 210 33.39 4.05 -20.16
N ARG A 211 32.84 5.18 -20.63
CA ARG A 211 33.20 6.52 -20.15
C ARG A 211 32.82 6.71 -18.68
N LEU A 212 31.59 6.31 -18.31
CA LEU A 212 31.10 6.39 -16.93
C LEU A 212 31.93 5.54 -15.97
N PHE A 213 32.22 4.28 -16.33
CA PHE A 213 33.07 3.40 -15.52
C PHE A 213 34.44 4.01 -15.27
N ASN A 214 35.10 4.52 -16.31
CA ASN A 214 36.42 5.15 -16.15
C ASN A 214 36.36 6.40 -15.26
N LYS A 215 35.31 7.23 -15.39
CA LYS A 215 35.12 8.41 -14.56
C LYS A 215 34.98 8.03 -13.08
N ILE A 216 34.03 7.16 -12.76
CA ILE A 216 33.77 6.74 -11.37
C ILE A 216 34.98 6.03 -10.76
N LEU A 217 35.64 5.14 -11.51
CA LEU A 217 36.84 4.46 -11.02
C LEU A 217 37.95 5.47 -10.67
N ASN A 218 38.17 6.49 -11.50
CA ASN A 218 39.14 7.54 -11.20
C ASN A 218 38.77 8.33 -9.93
N GLU A 219 37.49 8.65 -9.74
CA GLU A 219 37.03 9.33 -8.52
C GLU A 219 37.26 8.47 -7.26
N TYR A 220 37.02 7.16 -7.34
CA TYR A 220 37.29 6.23 -6.25
C TYR A 220 38.77 6.19 -5.88
N ILE A 221 39.65 6.14 -6.89
CA ILE A 221 41.11 6.15 -6.70
C ILE A 221 41.54 7.47 -6.04
N GLN A 222 41.09 8.61 -6.55
CA GLN A 222 41.42 9.94 -6.01
C GLN A 222 40.97 10.12 -4.55
N LYS A 223 39.76 9.64 -4.22
CA LYS A 223 39.20 9.70 -2.85
C LYS A 223 39.75 8.61 -1.93
N GLY A 224 40.59 7.70 -2.43
CA GLY A 224 41.12 6.56 -1.68
C GLY A 224 40.04 5.59 -1.17
N ILE A 225 38.90 5.51 -1.87
CA ILE A 225 37.76 4.63 -1.55
C ILE A 225 38.03 3.25 -2.17
N ARG A 226 37.56 2.17 -1.53
CA ARG A 226 37.69 0.81 -2.06
C ARG A 226 36.80 0.64 -3.30
N PRO A 227 37.35 0.42 -4.51
CA PRO A 227 36.55 0.24 -5.71
C PRO A 227 36.09 -1.21 -5.82
N GLN A 228 34.79 -1.47 -5.65
CA GLN A 228 34.20 -2.81 -5.81
C GLN A 228 33.32 -2.84 -7.06
N ILE A 229 33.37 -3.96 -7.80
CA ILE A 229 32.62 -4.12 -9.07
C ILE A 229 31.12 -3.86 -8.85
N ASN A 230 30.51 -4.50 -7.84
CA ASN A 230 29.09 -4.35 -7.58
C ASN A 230 28.73 -2.90 -7.24
N THR A 231 29.48 -2.26 -6.34
CA THR A 231 29.24 -0.87 -5.91
C THR A 231 29.33 0.12 -7.07
N ILE A 232 30.38 0.01 -7.90
CA ILE A 232 30.54 0.88 -9.07
C ILE A 232 29.43 0.63 -10.10
N CYS A 233 29.03 -0.64 -10.29
CA CYS A 233 27.95 -1.01 -11.20
C CYS A 233 26.59 -0.42 -10.75
N ASP A 234 26.29 -0.48 -9.45
CA ASP A 234 25.06 0.07 -8.86
C ASP A 234 25.00 1.60 -9.05
N GLU A 235 26.11 2.32 -8.82
CA GLU A 235 26.17 3.79 -9.00
C GLU A 235 25.87 4.24 -10.42
N ILE A 236 26.29 3.48 -11.43
CA ILE A 236 26.05 3.83 -12.84
C ILE A 236 24.82 3.13 -13.45
N ASN A 237 24.03 2.45 -12.61
CA ASN A 237 22.86 1.66 -13.01
C ASN A 237 23.16 0.66 -14.14
N TYR A 238 24.22 -0.13 -13.96
CA TYR A 238 24.64 -1.18 -14.90
C TYR A 238 24.61 -2.55 -14.22
N ASN A 239 24.08 -3.57 -14.89
CA ASN A 239 24.02 -4.90 -14.29
C ASN A 239 25.45 -5.46 -14.04
N SER A 240 25.80 -5.68 -12.78
CA SER A 240 27.10 -6.17 -12.34
C SER A 240 27.47 -7.52 -12.94
N THR A 241 26.50 -8.38 -13.26
CA THR A 241 26.76 -9.68 -13.90
C THR A 241 27.49 -9.52 -15.23
N ASN A 242 27.24 -8.43 -15.96
CA ASN A 242 27.87 -8.16 -17.24
C ASN A 242 29.36 -7.78 -17.13
N ILE A 243 29.80 -7.29 -15.97
CA ILE A 243 31.22 -7.00 -15.71
C ILE A 243 31.88 -8.20 -15.04
N LEU A 244 31.17 -8.90 -14.14
CA LEU A 244 31.66 -10.12 -13.51
C LEU A 244 31.90 -11.23 -14.54
N LYS A 245 30.99 -11.38 -15.50
CA LYS A 245 31.06 -12.32 -16.63
C LYS A 245 31.04 -11.50 -17.95
N PRO A 246 32.19 -10.94 -18.36
CA PRO A 246 32.25 -10.05 -19.51
C PRO A 246 31.99 -10.80 -20.81
N HIS A 247 31.01 -10.33 -21.57
CA HIS A 247 30.71 -10.83 -22.92
C HIS A 247 31.41 -10.00 -24.00
N PHE A 248 31.76 -8.74 -23.70
CA PHE A 248 32.37 -7.80 -24.63
C PHE A 248 33.77 -7.39 -24.16
N PHE A 249 34.62 -7.03 -25.12
CA PHE A 249 36.03 -6.71 -24.86
C PHE A 249 36.18 -5.57 -23.85
N TRP A 250 35.45 -4.46 -24.03
CA TRP A 250 35.53 -3.32 -23.12
C TRP A 250 35.11 -3.67 -21.68
N GLN A 251 34.17 -4.61 -21.48
CA GLN A 251 33.75 -5.06 -20.15
C GLN A 251 34.90 -5.77 -19.43
N ARG A 252 35.67 -6.60 -20.18
CA ARG A 252 36.86 -7.27 -19.64
C ARG A 252 37.93 -6.28 -19.23
N THR A 253 38.15 -5.23 -20.02
CA THR A 253 39.06 -4.13 -19.65
C THR A 253 38.63 -3.43 -18.36
N ILE A 254 37.36 -3.05 -18.25
CA ILE A 254 36.82 -2.41 -17.04
C ILE A 254 36.96 -3.32 -15.81
N LYS A 255 36.62 -4.61 -15.94
CA LYS A 255 36.78 -5.59 -14.86
C LYS A 255 38.22 -5.61 -14.34
N ASN A 256 39.20 -5.72 -15.23
CA ASN A 256 40.62 -5.77 -14.86
C ASN A 256 41.08 -4.48 -14.18
N ASN A 257 40.64 -3.32 -14.66
CA ASN A 257 40.99 -2.03 -14.07
C ASN A 257 40.45 -1.91 -12.63
N ILE A 258 39.19 -2.30 -12.39
CA ILE A 258 38.58 -2.28 -11.05
C ILE A 258 39.32 -3.25 -10.12
N ILE A 259 39.60 -4.48 -10.57
CA ILE A 259 40.32 -5.48 -9.76
C ILE A 259 41.71 -5.00 -9.37
N ASN A 260 42.45 -4.39 -10.30
CA ASN A 260 43.79 -3.87 -10.01
C ASN A 260 43.74 -2.72 -9.00
N ALA A 261 42.77 -1.81 -9.14
CA ALA A 261 42.56 -0.73 -8.17
C ALA A 261 42.14 -1.25 -6.79
N GLU A 262 41.32 -2.30 -6.73
CA GLU A 262 40.93 -2.94 -5.47
C GLU A 262 42.13 -3.61 -4.79
N LYS A 263 42.96 -4.33 -5.54
CA LYS A 263 44.21 -4.93 -5.03
C LYS A 263 45.12 -3.87 -4.42
N TYR A 264 45.33 -2.76 -5.12
CA TYR A 264 46.11 -1.64 -4.60
C TYR A 264 45.53 -1.12 -3.27
N TRP A 265 44.21 -0.96 -3.19
CA TRP A 265 43.53 -0.55 -1.97
C TRP A 265 43.68 -1.57 -0.84
N LEU A 266 43.62 -2.87 -1.11
CA LEU A 266 43.80 -3.92 -0.11
C LEU A 266 45.20 -3.94 0.52
N THR A 267 46.22 -3.46 -0.21
CA THR A 267 47.59 -3.32 0.29
C THR A 267 47.81 -2.02 1.08
N HIS A 268 47.21 -0.91 0.66
CA HIS A 268 47.53 0.43 1.19
C HIS A 268 46.43 1.05 2.06
N GLY A 269 45.18 0.61 1.89
CA GLY A 269 44.00 0.97 2.66
C GLY A 269 43.41 2.36 2.39
N GLY A 270 44.04 3.14 1.50
CA GLY A 270 43.54 4.44 1.06
C GLY A 270 43.16 5.37 2.21
N SER A 271 42.02 6.03 2.08
CA SER A 271 41.52 6.99 3.09
C SER A 271 41.22 6.33 4.44
N ASN A 272 40.83 5.06 4.46
CA ASN A 272 40.54 4.34 5.70
C ASN A 272 41.79 4.08 6.55
N ALA A 273 42.91 3.72 5.92
CA ALA A 273 44.19 3.59 6.61
C ALA A 273 44.67 4.94 7.17
N THR A 274 44.55 6.01 6.37
CA THR A 274 44.92 7.37 6.78
C THR A 274 44.13 7.83 8.00
N LYS A 275 42.79 7.63 8.01
CA LYS A 275 41.94 7.93 9.17
C LYS A 275 42.38 7.19 10.43
N CYS A 276 42.69 5.90 10.32
CA CYS A 276 43.17 5.12 11.46
C CYS A 276 44.52 5.63 12.01
N LYS A 277 45.46 6.00 11.13
CA LYS A 277 46.76 6.56 11.54
C LYS A 277 46.61 7.90 12.26
N ILE A 278 45.78 8.79 11.71
CA ILE A 278 45.49 10.10 12.33
C ILE A 278 44.85 9.92 13.70
N ALA A 279 43.83 9.06 13.81
CA ALA A 279 43.16 8.76 15.07
C ALA A 279 44.14 8.22 16.13
N LEU A 280 45.04 7.30 15.74
CA LEU A 280 46.09 6.80 16.61
C LEU A 280 47.02 7.92 17.11
N ILE A 281 47.50 8.78 16.22
CA ILE A 281 48.37 9.91 16.57
C ILE A 281 47.66 10.84 17.55
N GLN A 282 46.40 11.18 17.30
CA GLN A 282 45.62 12.06 18.16
C GLN A 282 45.38 11.45 19.55
N ILE A 283 45.08 10.16 19.64
CA ILE A 283 44.88 9.48 20.93
C ILE A 283 46.16 9.53 21.78
N VAL A 284 47.30 9.28 21.15
CA VAL A 284 48.60 9.35 21.83
C VAL A 284 48.92 10.79 22.27
N LYS A 285 48.62 11.81 21.43
CA LYS A 285 48.80 13.23 21.79
C LYS A 285 47.90 13.66 22.96
N GLU A 286 46.71 13.09 23.09
CA GLU A 286 45.80 13.34 24.22
C GLU A 286 46.22 12.62 25.53
N GLY A 287 47.39 11.98 25.57
CA GLY A 287 47.85 11.22 26.74
C GLY A 287 47.04 9.94 27.01
N LYS A 288 46.12 9.57 26.12
CA LYS A 288 45.29 8.38 26.27
C LYS A 288 46.01 7.15 25.72
N LYS A 289 45.86 6.01 26.40
CA LYS A 289 46.42 4.74 25.94
C LYS A 289 45.74 4.28 24.65
N PRO A 290 46.49 4.04 23.56
CA PRO A 290 45.90 3.63 22.30
C PRO A 290 45.42 2.19 22.38
N THR A 291 44.11 1.98 22.26
CA THR A 291 43.52 0.65 22.10
C THR A 291 42.87 0.54 20.73
N GLN A 292 42.75 -0.70 20.23
CA GLN A 292 42.08 -0.96 18.95
C GLN A 292 40.70 -0.29 18.89
N ASN A 293 39.89 -0.42 19.94
CA ASN A 293 38.54 0.13 19.98
C ASN A 293 38.54 1.66 19.95
N ASN A 294 39.44 2.32 20.69
CA ASN A 294 39.48 3.78 20.74
C ASN A 294 39.95 4.37 19.40
N VAL A 295 40.95 3.75 18.76
CA VAL A 295 41.42 4.16 17.43
C VAL A 295 40.30 4.02 16.41
N LEU A 296 39.55 2.92 16.43
CA LEU A 296 38.43 2.72 15.51
C LEU A 296 37.27 3.69 15.79
N LYS A 297 36.88 3.87 17.05
CA LYS A 297 35.83 4.82 17.44
C LYS A 297 36.18 6.23 16.97
N LYS A 298 37.43 6.67 17.16
CA LYS A 298 37.88 8.01 16.74
C LYS A 298 38.05 8.15 15.23
N ALA A 299 38.38 7.07 14.52
CA ALA A 299 38.41 7.04 13.06
C ALA A 299 37.01 6.92 12.42
N GLY A 300 35.95 6.76 13.20
CA GLY A 300 34.57 6.62 12.72
C GLY A 300 34.20 5.20 12.25
N PHE A 301 34.92 4.17 12.72
CA PHE A 301 34.72 2.78 12.33
C PHE A 301 34.18 1.91 13.48
N GLY A 302 33.42 0.86 13.13
CA GLY A 302 32.96 -0.14 14.09
C GLY A 302 34.09 -0.96 14.71
N SER A 303 33.88 -1.49 15.92
CA SER A 303 34.89 -2.20 16.74
C SER A 303 35.53 -3.42 16.07
N SER A 304 34.85 -4.06 15.11
CA SER A 304 35.35 -5.21 14.38
C SER A 304 36.06 -4.87 13.06
N PHE A 305 36.15 -3.60 12.66
CA PHE A 305 36.58 -3.20 11.31
C PHE A 305 37.99 -3.70 10.93
N LEU A 306 38.94 -3.65 11.87
CA LEU A 306 40.30 -4.19 11.67
C LEU A 306 40.37 -5.73 11.77
N LYS A 307 39.30 -6.42 12.20
CA LYS A 307 39.27 -7.88 12.44
C LYS A 307 38.53 -8.69 11.37
N ARG A 308 37.62 -8.08 10.59
CA ARG A 308 36.74 -8.79 9.64
C ARG A 308 37.46 -9.39 8.44
N GLU A 309 38.46 -8.68 7.93
CA GLU A 309 39.28 -9.08 6.77
C GLU A 309 40.69 -8.55 7.04
N LEU A 310 41.61 -9.42 7.46
CA LEU A 310 42.99 -9.06 7.78
C LEU A 310 43.78 -8.88 6.48
N ASN A 311 43.67 -7.71 5.90
CA ASN A 311 44.53 -7.29 4.80
C ASN A 311 45.77 -6.54 5.31
N GLU A 312 46.76 -6.38 4.44
CA GLU A 312 48.12 -6.03 4.83
C GLU A 312 48.21 -4.72 5.61
N TRP A 313 47.50 -3.67 5.18
CA TRP A 313 47.52 -2.39 5.90
C TRP A 313 46.86 -2.47 7.27
N LYS A 314 45.82 -3.29 7.46
CA LYS A 314 45.16 -3.45 8.77
C LYS A 314 46.08 -4.13 9.78
N ILE A 315 46.85 -5.13 9.33
CA ILE A 315 47.88 -5.79 10.15
C ILE A 315 48.93 -4.76 10.58
N LYS A 316 49.42 -3.95 9.65
CA LYS A 316 50.38 -2.86 9.95
C LYS A 316 49.82 -1.89 11.01
N ILE A 317 48.54 -1.51 10.92
CA ILE A 317 47.87 -0.65 11.90
C ILE A 317 47.75 -1.32 13.28
N LEU A 318 47.36 -2.60 13.35
CA LEU A 318 47.23 -3.31 14.63
C LEU A 318 48.57 -3.38 15.37
N ASN A 319 49.65 -3.74 14.67
CA ASN A 319 51.00 -3.79 15.26
C ASN A 319 51.46 -2.41 15.76
N LEU A 320 51.14 -1.34 15.03
CA LEU A 320 51.41 0.04 15.44
C LEU A 320 50.68 0.44 16.73
N ILE A 321 49.41 0.04 16.87
CA ILE A 321 48.61 0.28 18.09
C ILE A 321 49.24 -0.44 19.27
N GLU A 322 49.58 -1.72 19.11
CA GLU A 322 50.18 -2.54 20.18
C GLU A 322 51.50 -1.96 20.67
N ARG A 323 52.42 -1.61 19.75
CA ARG A 323 53.72 -1.02 20.11
C ARG A 323 53.59 0.29 20.89
N LYS A 324 52.56 1.09 20.61
CA LYS A 324 52.31 2.35 21.33
C LYS A 324 51.61 2.13 22.68
N ALA A 325 50.84 1.05 22.84
CA ALA A 325 50.11 0.75 24.07
C ALA A 325 51.00 0.18 25.20
N SER A 326 52.10 -0.47 24.86
CA SER A 326 53.01 -1.13 25.82
C SER A 326 54.24 -0.29 26.21
N LYS A 327 54.37 0.93 25.68
CA LYS A 327 55.53 1.80 25.96
C LYS A 327 55.55 2.19 27.45
N GLY A 328 56.64 1.86 28.15
CA GLY A 328 56.87 2.25 29.56
C GLY A 328 56.34 1.29 30.63
N LEU A 329 55.97 0.04 30.27
CA LEU A 329 55.44 -0.96 31.21
C LEU A 329 56.34 -2.22 31.26
N ASP A 330 56.51 -2.80 32.44
CA ASP A 330 57.27 -4.04 32.64
C ASP A 330 56.41 -5.27 32.37
N LYS A 331 56.99 -6.30 31.74
CA LYS A 331 56.33 -7.59 31.60
C LYS A 331 56.27 -8.33 32.94
N ILE A 332 55.08 -8.74 33.36
CA ILE A 332 54.86 -9.55 34.57
C ILE A 332 54.69 -11.02 34.16
N ASN A 333 55.53 -11.89 34.73
CA ASN A 333 55.43 -13.33 34.52
C ASN A 333 54.33 -13.92 35.41
N ILE A 334 53.24 -14.37 34.79
CA ILE A 334 52.05 -14.88 35.48
C ILE A 334 52.21 -16.37 35.83
N ILE A 335 51.86 -16.72 37.07
CA ILE A 335 51.78 -18.09 37.60
C ILE A 335 50.31 -18.50 37.56
N TYR A 336 49.98 -19.52 36.76
CA TYR A 336 48.61 -20.01 36.61
C TYR A 336 48.38 -21.21 37.53
N ILE A 337 47.37 -21.12 38.40
CA ILE A 337 47.00 -22.14 39.39
C ILE A 337 45.59 -22.64 39.08
N ASP A 338 45.33 -23.93 39.29
CA ASP A 338 43.99 -24.49 39.12
C ASP A 338 43.00 -23.86 40.11
N ILE A 339 41.79 -23.54 39.63
CA ILE A 339 40.80 -22.83 40.45
C ILE A 339 40.35 -23.66 41.67
N ASN A 340 40.28 -24.99 41.56
CA ASN A 340 39.82 -25.85 42.65
C ASN A 340 40.86 -25.90 43.78
N SER A 341 42.16 -25.96 43.44
CA SER A 341 43.23 -25.89 44.44
C SER A 341 43.24 -24.57 45.23
N LEU A 342 42.79 -23.46 44.61
CA LEU A 342 42.64 -22.17 45.29
C LEU A 342 41.40 -22.10 46.18
N ILE A 343 40.30 -22.76 45.79
CA ILE A 343 39.06 -22.85 46.59
C ILE A 343 39.32 -23.69 47.84
N ASN A 344 40.00 -24.83 47.70
CA ASN A 344 40.34 -25.72 48.81
C ASN A 344 41.42 -25.16 49.77
N LYS A 345 41.96 -23.97 49.48
CA LYS A 345 43.01 -23.29 50.26
C LYS A 345 44.32 -24.09 50.42
N GLU A 346 44.61 -24.97 49.47
CA GLU A 346 45.78 -25.87 49.49
C GLU A 346 47.11 -25.16 49.12
N ILE A 347 47.07 -23.90 48.67
CA ILE A 347 48.23 -23.20 48.09
C ILE A 347 48.32 -21.75 48.58
N ILE A 348 49.55 -21.30 48.87
CA ILE A 348 49.86 -19.89 49.19
C ILE A 348 49.72 -19.01 47.94
N LYS A 349 48.89 -17.97 48.02
CA LYS A 349 48.56 -17.06 46.90
C LYS A 349 49.62 -15.96 46.74
N ASN A 350 50.31 -15.94 45.59
CA ASN A 350 51.19 -14.81 45.22
C ASN A 350 50.44 -13.76 44.38
N TYR A 351 49.86 -12.76 45.04
CA TYR A 351 49.01 -11.76 44.39
C TYR A 351 49.70 -10.90 43.32
N HIS A 352 51.05 -10.77 43.34
CA HIS A 352 51.78 -10.07 42.28
C HIS A 352 51.71 -10.77 40.92
N LYS A 353 51.57 -12.11 40.92
CA LYS A 353 51.72 -12.92 39.70
C LYS A 353 50.58 -13.92 39.49
N ILE A 354 49.56 -13.91 40.35
CA ILE A 354 48.48 -14.90 40.31
C ILE A 354 47.61 -14.80 39.04
N GLY A 355 47.50 -15.94 38.37
CA GLY A 355 46.51 -16.25 37.36
C GLY A 355 45.81 -17.55 37.70
N ILE A 356 44.66 -17.78 37.09
CA ILE A 356 43.89 -19.01 37.25
C ILE A 356 43.73 -19.73 35.93
N ILE A 357 43.81 -21.05 35.98
CA ILE A 357 43.51 -21.95 34.88
C ILE A 357 42.26 -22.75 35.22
N ILE A 358 41.40 -22.93 34.22
CA ILE A 358 40.14 -23.66 34.38
C ILE A 358 40.02 -24.64 33.24
N LYS A 359 39.87 -25.91 33.60
CA LYS A 359 39.80 -27.02 32.66
C LYS A 359 38.34 -27.38 32.36
N SER A 360 38.00 -27.54 31.09
CA SER A 360 36.73 -28.13 30.66
C SER A 360 36.78 -29.65 30.84
N GLU A 361 35.95 -30.19 31.74
CA GLU A 361 35.81 -31.65 31.93
C GLU A 361 35.37 -32.38 30.66
N LYS A 362 34.66 -31.69 29.75
CA LYS A 362 34.10 -32.30 28.53
C LYS A 362 35.02 -32.24 27.32
N THR A 363 35.92 -31.26 27.24
CA THR A 363 36.64 -30.95 26.00
C THR A 363 38.16 -30.83 26.18
N ASP A 364 38.68 -30.98 27.39
CA ASP A 364 40.10 -30.83 27.73
C ASP A 364 40.69 -29.44 27.36
N ILE A 365 39.82 -28.45 27.15
CA ILE A 365 40.22 -27.07 26.82
C ILE A 365 40.51 -26.32 28.12
N TYR A 366 41.64 -25.62 28.14
CA TYR A 366 42.07 -24.78 29.26
C TYR A 366 41.80 -23.30 28.99
N ASN A 367 41.13 -22.64 29.95
CA ASN A 367 40.94 -21.19 29.94
C ASN A 367 41.85 -20.52 30.98
N TYR A 368 42.54 -19.46 30.58
CA TYR A 368 43.52 -18.75 31.38
C TYR A 368 43.06 -17.33 31.69
N PHE A 369 43.02 -16.97 32.98
CA PHE A 369 42.66 -15.62 33.44
C PHE A 369 43.75 -15.02 34.33
N ILE A 370 44.09 -13.76 34.11
CA ILE A 370 45.14 -13.06 34.87
C ILE A 370 44.47 -12.21 35.97
N LEU A 371 44.47 -12.71 37.21
CA LEU A 371 43.84 -12.03 38.34
C LEU A 371 44.72 -10.90 38.90
N SER A 372 46.05 -11.07 38.88
CA SER A 372 47.02 -10.08 39.38
C SER A 372 46.90 -8.71 38.72
N LYS A 373 46.26 -8.62 37.54
CA LYS A 373 45.92 -7.34 36.91
C LYS A 373 45.18 -6.39 37.87
N ILE A 374 44.30 -6.92 38.73
CA ILE A 374 43.49 -6.12 39.68
C ILE A 374 44.40 -5.34 40.65
N MET A 375 45.59 -5.87 40.92
CA MET A 375 46.53 -5.31 41.89
C MET A 375 47.30 -4.08 41.39
N TYR A 376 47.22 -3.71 40.10
CA TYR A 376 48.03 -2.62 39.52
C TYR A 376 47.15 -1.52 38.92
N ASP A 377 47.41 -0.25 39.26
CA ASP A 377 46.69 0.89 38.64
C ASP A 377 47.05 1.07 37.16
N GLU A 378 48.32 0.90 36.83
CA GLU A 378 48.80 1.04 35.45
C GLU A 378 49.18 -0.33 34.87
N SER A 379 48.26 -0.92 34.11
CA SER A 379 48.49 -2.21 33.47
C SER A 379 47.91 -2.32 32.05
N HIS A 380 48.38 -3.33 31.31
CA HIS A 380 47.95 -3.68 29.96
C HIS A 380 48.01 -5.19 29.77
N ILE A 381 46.97 -5.76 29.14
CA ILE A 381 47.02 -7.15 28.70
C ILE A 381 47.17 -7.17 27.19
N ILE A 382 48.22 -7.82 26.71
CA ILE A 382 48.38 -8.18 25.31
C ILE A 382 47.78 -9.58 25.11
N LYS A 383 46.87 -9.69 24.15
CA LYS A 383 46.18 -10.95 23.85
C LYS A 383 46.91 -11.69 22.73
N TYR A 384 47.44 -12.87 23.04
CA TYR A 384 48.02 -13.79 22.06
C TYR A 384 47.08 -14.99 21.82
N LYS A 385 47.32 -15.75 20.75
CA LYS A 385 46.55 -16.97 20.46
C LYS A 385 46.70 -18.06 21.53
N THR A 386 47.81 -18.06 22.28
CA THR A 386 48.16 -19.13 23.24
C THR A 386 48.02 -18.69 24.69
N ARG A 387 48.73 -17.63 25.13
CA ARG A 387 48.64 -17.08 26.50
C ARG A 387 48.71 -15.56 26.50
N ASN A 388 47.81 -14.93 27.27
CA ASN A 388 47.83 -13.48 27.48
C ASN A 388 49.06 -13.07 28.28
N SER A 389 49.66 -11.92 27.94
CA SER A 389 50.78 -11.34 28.70
C SER A 389 50.33 -10.08 29.42
N LEU A 390 50.66 -9.97 30.71
CA LEU A 390 50.45 -8.77 31.51
C LEU A 390 51.69 -7.88 31.45
N TYR A 391 51.48 -6.61 31.16
CA TYR A 391 52.47 -5.55 31.32
C TYR A 391 51.94 -4.57 32.35
N ALA A 392 52.72 -4.24 33.39
CA ALA A 392 52.29 -3.34 34.44
C ALA A 392 53.44 -2.47 34.94
N ASN A 393 53.10 -1.29 35.45
CA ASN A 393 54.03 -0.49 36.23
C ASN A 393 54.12 -1.08 37.63
N LYS A 394 55.26 -1.68 37.98
CA LYS A 394 55.45 -2.36 39.26
C LYS A 394 55.22 -1.45 40.47
N ASN A 395 55.47 -0.14 40.33
CA ASN A 395 55.32 0.84 41.40
C ASN A 395 53.86 1.14 41.75
N THR A 396 52.91 0.70 40.92
CA THR A 396 51.47 0.93 41.11
C THR A 396 50.74 -0.22 41.80
N PHE A 397 51.49 -1.12 42.45
CA PHE A 397 50.91 -2.28 43.13
C PHE A 397 50.14 -1.87 44.40
N LYS A 398 48.94 -2.44 44.60
CA LYS A 398 48.02 -2.13 45.70
C LYS A 398 47.62 -3.41 46.47
N GLU A 399 48.32 -3.69 47.56
CA GLU A 399 48.10 -4.89 48.39
C GLU A 399 46.65 -5.03 48.90
N LYS A 400 46.01 -3.91 49.24
CA LYS A 400 44.62 -3.90 49.76
C LYS A 400 43.62 -4.55 48.80
N ARG A 401 43.88 -4.55 47.49
CA ARG A 401 42.98 -5.10 46.46
C ARG A 401 42.92 -6.63 46.41
N LYS A 402 43.73 -7.35 47.21
CA LYS A 402 43.72 -8.82 47.27
C LYS A 402 42.34 -9.40 47.59
N VAL A 403 41.52 -8.67 48.35
CA VAL A 403 40.16 -9.05 48.72
C VAL A 403 39.25 -9.29 47.52
N TYR A 404 39.47 -8.60 46.40
CA TYR A 404 38.73 -8.86 45.16
C TYR A 404 39.14 -10.19 44.53
N ILE A 405 40.42 -10.53 44.59
CA ILE A 405 40.93 -11.81 44.08
C ILE A 405 40.36 -12.96 44.92
N ASP A 406 40.35 -12.80 46.24
CA ASP A 406 39.70 -13.75 47.14
C ASP A 406 38.20 -13.88 46.87
N GLY A 407 37.50 -12.75 46.71
CA GLY A 407 36.09 -12.74 46.34
C GLY A 407 35.79 -13.44 45.01
N ILE A 408 36.65 -13.27 44.00
CA ILE A 408 36.54 -14.00 42.72
C ILE A 408 36.68 -15.51 42.91
N ILE A 409 37.67 -15.94 43.72
CA ILE A 409 37.92 -17.36 43.99
C ILE A 409 36.73 -17.97 44.71
N ASN A 410 36.26 -17.35 45.80
CA ASN A 410 35.11 -17.80 46.57
C ASN A 410 33.84 -17.85 45.71
N ALA A 411 33.63 -16.83 44.85
CA ALA A 411 32.47 -16.79 43.96
C ALA A 411 32.46 -17.90 42.90
N CYS A 412 33.58 -18.61 42.67
CA CYS A 412 33.63 -19.74 41.73
C CYS A 412 33.21 -21.07 42.36
N GLU A 413 33.11 -21.15 43.69
CA GLU A 413 32.72 -22.38 44.40
C GLU A 413 31.31 -22.84 44.00
N GLY A 414 31.18 -24.12 43.65
CA GLY A 414 29.89 -24.73 43.27
C GLY A 414 29.27 -24.24 41.95
N ILE A 415 29.96 -23.40 41.16
CA ILE A 415 29.43 -22.88 39.89
C ILE A 415 29.84 -23.77 38.70
N LYS A 416 28.90 -24.00 37.77
CA LYS A 416 29.18 -24.74 36.53
C LYS A 416 30.26 -24.04 35.68
N TYR A 417 31.17 -24.84 35.10
CA TYR A 417 32.25 -24.40 34.21
C TYR A 417 31.84 -23.35 33.16
N SER A 418 30.73 -23.59 32.44
CA SER A 418 30.24 -22.70 31.37
C SER A 418 29.88 -21.29 31.87
N LEU A 419 29.43 -21.18 33.12
CA LEU A 419 29.10 -19.90 33.74
C LEU A 419 30.35 -19.23 34.30
N ILE A 420 31.27 -19.99 34.91
CA ILE A 420 32.55 -19.50 35.45
C ILE A 420 33.39 -18.78 34.37
N ILE A 421 33.59 -19.40 33.20
CA ILE A 421 34.38 -18.81 32.11
C ILE A 421 33.78 -17.49 31.60
N THR A 422 32.47 -17.30 31.78
CA THR A 422 31.75 -16.08 31.43
C THR A 422 31.87 -15.04 32.54
N LEU A 423 31.78 -15.44 33.82
CA LEU A 423 31.76 -14.52 34.95
C LEU A 423 33.13 -13.93 35.27
N ILE A 424 34.21 -14.71 35.30
CA ILE A 424 35.53 -14.24 35.75
C ILE A 424 36.02 -12.97 35.04
N PRO A 425 36.01 -12.88 33.69
CA PRO A 425 36.42 -11.66 33.00
C PRO A 425 35.61 -10.42 33.41
N ARG A 426 34.33 -10.61 33.74
CA ARG A 426 33.41 -9.56 34.16
C ARG A 426 33.60 -9.20 35.63
N MET A 427 33.89 -10.16 36.50
CA MET A 427 34.28 -9.91 37.89
C MET A 427 35.60 -9.14 37.97
N ILE A 428 36.61 -9.49 37.18
CA ILE A 428 37.86 -8.72 37.06
C ILE A 428 37.56 -7.28 36.63
N LYS A 429 36.63 -7.10 35.69
CA LYS A 429 36.22 -5.76 35.23
C LYS A 429 35.45 -4.98 36.30
N ALA A 430 34.62 -5.64 37.10
CA ALA A 430 33.92 -5.04 38.23
C ALA A 430 34.91 -4.63 39.35
N ALA A 431 35.87 -5.49 39.70
CA ALA A 431 36.93 -5.19 40.66
C ALA A 431 37.78 -3.98 40.23
N LEU A 432 38.16 -3.92 38.94
CA LEU A 432 38.87 -2.76 38.39
C LEU A 432 38.04 -1.48 38.37
N TRP A 433 36.70 -1.59 38.30
CA TRP A 433 35.81 -0.44 38.37
C TRP A 433 35.66 0.07 39.81
N LEU A 434 35.57 -0.84 40.79
CA LEU A 434 35.58 -0.48 42.21
C LEU A 434 36.91 0.17 42.59
N GLY A 435 38.02 -0.31 42.03
CA GLY A 435 39.34 0.26 42.26
C GLY A 435 39.68 0.24 43.74
N ASP A 436 39.98 1.41 44.32
CA ASP A 436 40.30 1.54 45.75
C ASP A 436 39.07 1.69 46.65
N ASN A 437 37.85 1.77 46.08
CA ASN A 437 36.59 1.81 46.83
C ASN A 437 36.19 0.38 47.26
N ILE A 438 36.99 -0.22 48.12
CA ILE A 438 36.80 -1.58 48.62
C ILE A 438 35.64 -1.60 49.64
N PRO A 439 34.55 -2.34 49.41
CA PRO A 439 33.49 -2.49 50.39
C PRO A 439 34.00 -3.18 51.66
N VAL A 440 33.78 -2.57 52.82
CA VAL A 440 34.21 -3.12 54.12
C VAL A 440 33.06 -3.81 54.84
N THR A 441 31.83 -3.32 54.68
CA THR A 441 30.60 -3.90 55.25
C THR A 441 29.67 -4.44 54.16
N LEU A 442 28.72 -5.29 54.56
CA LEU A 442 27.68 -5.80 53.65
C LEU A 442 26.82 -4.66 53.07
N ASN A 443 26.59 -3.59 53.84
CA ASN A 443 25.87 -2.40 53.36
C ASN A 443 26.68 -1.63 52.30
N ASP A 444 28.01 -1.54 52.44
CA ASP A 444 28.88 -0.95 51.42
C ASP A 444 28.87 -1.79 50.13
N ALA A 445 28.74 -3.12 50.27
CA ALA A 445 28.62 -4.02 49.13
C ALA A 445 27.31 -3.78 48.37
N LYS A 446 26.18 -3.67 49.09
CA LYS A 446 24.88 -3.31 48.52
C LYS A 446 24.91 -1.95 47.82
N LYS A 447 25.58 -0.96 48.42
CA LYS A 447 25.80 0.37 47.81
C LYS A 447 26.63 0.29 46.53
N SER A 448 27.70 -0.50 46.54
CA SER A 448 28.54 -0.75 45.36
C SER A 448 27.76 -1.43 44.23
N PHE A 449 26.88 -2.38 44.55
CA PHE A 449 25.95 -2.98 43.58
C PHE A 449 24.99 -1.93 42.99
N PHE A 450 24.41 -1.07 43.82
CA PHE A 450 23.53 0.01 43.39
C PHE A 450 24.25 0.95 42.39
N GLU A 451 25.42 1.46 42.77
CA GLU A 451 26.20 2.41 41.96
C GLU A 451 26.63 1.79 40.63
N TYR A 452 27.09 0.53 40.65
CA TYR A 452 27.45 -0.19 39.43
C TYR A 452 26.24 -0.44 38.52
N SER A 453 25.08 -0.73 39.10
CA SER A 453 23.84 -0.91 38.35
C SER A 453 23.41 0.38 37.65
N ILE A 454 23.54 1.53 38.30
CA ILE A 454 23.32 2.85 37.69
C ILE A 454 24.34 3.12 36.57
N PHE A 455 25.62 2.80 36.80
CA PHE A 455 26.66 2.93 35.79
C PHE A 455 26.36 2.10 34.53
N LEU A 456 25.94 0.83 34.70
CA LEU A 456 25.56 -0.04 33.58
C LEU A 456 24.33 0.50 32.83
N ARG A 457 23.32 1.02 33.54
CA ARG A 457 22.14 1.64 32.93
C ARG A 457 22.48 2.90 32.12
N LYS A 458 23.38 3.75 32.62
CA LYS A 458 23.91 4.89 31.85
C LYS A 458 24.59 4.44 30.56
N LYS A 459 25.36 3.33 30.60
CA LYS A 459 26.00 2.74 29.41
C LYS A 459 25.05 2.07 28.42
N ILE A 460 23.93 1.51 28.91
CA ILE A 460 22.83 1.07 28.04
C ILE A 460 22.22 2.29 27.32
N LYS A 461 21.91 3.36 28.07
CA LYS A 461 21.31 4.59 27.53
C LYS A 461 22.20 5.26 26.47
N SER A 462 23.52 5.24 26.64
CA SER A 462 24.48 5.76 25.66
C SER A 462 24.81 4.80 24.52
N THR A 463 24.12 3.65 24.42
CA THR A 463 24.35 2.58 23.42
C THR A 463 25.74 1.92 23.47
N GLU A 464 26.49 2.14 24.55
CA GLU A 464 27.82 1.55 24.73
C GLU A 464 27.78 0.08 25.16
N LEU A 465 26.68 -0.36 25.79
CA LEU A 465 26.45 -1.75 26.19
C LEU A 465 25.03 -2.21 25.80
N SER A 466 24.90 -3.48 25.41
CA SER A 466 23.58 -4.11 25.25
C SER A 466 23.03 -4.58 26.60
N ASN A 467 21.71 -4.71 26.71
CA ASN A 467 21.06 -5.25 27.90
C ASN A 467 21.56 -6.64 28.30
N SER A 468 21.81 -7.51 27.32
CA SER A 468 22.36 -8.85 27.57
C SER A 468 23.75 -8.79 28.21
N VAL A 469 24.62 -7.93 27.66
CA VAL A 469 25.97 -7.75 28.21
C VAL A 469 25.88 -7.11 29.60
N ALA A 470 25.06 -6.08 29.78
CA ALA A 470 24.90 -5.39 31.06
C ALA A 470 24.29 -6.29 32.15
N ASN A 471 23.31 -7.14 31.81
CA ASN A 471 22.78 -8.15 32.72
C ASN A 471 23.88 -9.10 33.21
N GLN A 472 24.74 -9.59 32.31
CA GLN A 472 25.85 -10.46 32.70
C GLN A 472 26.91 -9.73 33.54
N GLU A 473 27.17 -8.45 33.28
CA GLU A 473 28.08 -7.62 34.10
C GLU A 473 27.49 -7.37 35.50
N GLN A 474 26.17 -7.17 35.59
CA GLN A 474 25.47 -7.00 36.87
C GLN A 474 25.49 -8.29 37.69
N LEU A 475 25.27 -9.45 37.04
CA LEU A 475 25.40 -10.75 37.71
C LEU A 475 26.83 -10.96 38.23
N ALA A 476 27.85 -10.55 37.46
CA ALA A 476 29.24 -10.69 37.86
C ALA A 476 29.61 -9.84 39.07
N ILE A 477 29.22 -8.57 39.13
CA ILE A 477 29.49 -7.77 40.35
C ILE A 477 28.76 -8.35 41.56
N THR A 478 27.54 -8.87 41.37
CA THR A 478 26.77 -9.48 42.45
C THR A 478 27.50 -10.68 43.02
N LYS A 479 27.98 -11.58 42.15
CA LYS A 479 28.75 -12.77 42.55
C LYS A 479 30.10 -12.41 43.19
N LEU A 480 30.81 -11.41 42.65
CA LEU A 480 32.04 -10.90 43.25
C LEU A 480 31.81 -10.44 44.70
N LEU A 481 30.82 -9.58 44.91
CA LEU A 481 30.50 -9.04 46.23
C LEU A 481 30.03 -10.15 47.18
N ALA A 482 29.17 -11.05 46.72
CA ALA A 482 28.73 -12.21 47.50
C ALA A 482 29.92 -13.07 47.98
N GLY A 483 30.89 -13.33 47.09
CA GLY A 483 32.11 -14.07 47.41
C GLY A 483 33.06 -13.33 48.36
N MET A 484 33.10 -11.99 48.31
CA MET A 484 33.90 -11.19 49.25
C MET A 484 33.39 -11.28 50.69
N PHE A 485 32.07 -11.35 50.86
CA PHE A 485 31.41 -11.40 52.18
C PHE A 485 30.97 -12.81 52.60
N ASN A 486 31.19 -13.81 51.74
CA ASN A 486 30.77 -15.20 51.94
C ASN A 486 29.27 -15.34 52.26
N VAL A 487 28.43 -14.64 51.49
CA VAL A 487 26.97 -14.64 51.61
C VAL A 487 26.31 -15.12 50.33
N ASP A 488 25.02 -15.46 50.38
CA ASP A 488 24.24 -15.69 49.16
C ASP A 488 24.17 -14.41 48.31
N TYR A 489 24.17 -14.56 46.99
CA TYR A 489 24.08 -13.41 46.08
C TYR A 489 22.74 -12.67 46.19
N ASP A 490 21.68 -13.33 46.67
CA ASP A 490 20.38 -12.72 46.96
C ASP A 490 20.46 -11.68 48.07
N GLU A 491 21.35 -11.83 49.05
CA GLU A 491 21.57 -10.85 50.12
C GLU A 491 22.22 -9.56 49.60
N ILE A 492 22.97 -9.61 48.50
CA ILE A 492 23.53 -8.41 47.85
C ILE A 492 22.44 -7.60 47.12
N ILE A 493 21.42 -8.27 46.55
CA ILE A 493 20.39 -7.62 45.72
C ILE A 493 19.08 -7.34 46.44
N LYS A 494 18.88 -7.88 47.64
CA LYS A 494 17.62 -7.87 48.41
C LYS A 494 16.91 -6.50 48.42
N ASP A 495 17.66 -5.44 48.67
CA ASP A 495 17.12 -4.08 48.83
C ASP A 495 16.96 -3.33 47.49
N ASN A 496 17.51 -3.88 46.40
CA ASN A 496 17.64 -3.21 45.11
C ASN A 496 17.19 -4.10 43.92
N ARG A 497 16.26 -5.03 44.15
CA ARG A 497 15.77 -5.96 43.11
C ARG A 497 15.18 -5.25 41.89
N SER A 498 14.59 -4.07 42.07
CA SER A 498 14.06 -3.23 40.98
C SER A 498 15.14 -2.74 40.00
N LEU A 499 16.42 -2.74 40.41
CA LEU A 499 17.54 -2.34 39.57
C LEU A 499 18.09 -3.46 38.69
N LEU A 500 17.57 -4.68 38.79
CA LEU A 500 17.97 -5.79 37.93
C LEU A 500 17.72 -5.46 36.46
N ILE A 501 18.74 -5.68 35.64
CA ILE A 501 18.73 -5.42 34.20
C ILE A 501 18.29 -6.70 33.51
N PRO A 502 17.22 -6.70 32.69
CA PRO A 502 16.78 -7.90 31.99
C PRO A 502 17.79 -8.29 30.89
N GLN A 503 17.98 -9.61 30.69
CA GLN A 503 18.93 -10.15 29.70
C GLN A 503 18.59 -9.75 28.26
N LYS A 504 17.30 -9.63 27.93
CA LYS A 504 16.87 -9.02 26.67
C LYS A 504 16.48 -7.59 26.99
N PRO A 505 16.74 -6.63 26.07
CA PRO A 505 16.07 -5.35 26.21
C PRO A 505 14.58 -5.63 26.38
N PRO A 506 13.89 -4.98 27.33
CA PRO A 506 12.43 -4.96 27.27
C PRO A 506 12.13 -4.53 25.84
N ARG A 507 11.40 -5.37 25.08
CA ARG A 507 11.28 -5.23 23.62
C ARG A 507 11.04 -3.77 23.34
N SER A 508 12.07 -3.11 22.79
CA SER A 508 11.95 -1.73 22.41
C SER A 508 10.92 -1.75 21.30
N ASN A 509 9.72 -1.25 21.58
CA ASN A 509 8.78 -0.78 20.57
C ASN A 509 9.38 0.48 19.90
N ALA A 510 10.65 0.45 19.53
CA ALA A 510 11.25 1.44 18.66
C ALA A 510 10.69 1.13 17.27
N PHE A 511 9.52 1.72 17.02
CA PHE A 511 8.77 1.65 15.78
C PHE A 511 9.72 1.96 14.61
N THR A 512 9.88 1.00 13.70
CA THR A 512 10.54 1.24 12.43
C THR A 512 9.80 2.35 11.69
N LYS A 513 10.57 3.31 11.16
CA LYS A 513 10.10 4.57 10.56
C LYS A 513 9.32 4.42 9.24
N GLU A 514 8.80 3.25 8.91
CA GLU A 514 8.59 2.87 7.50
C GLU A 514 7.17 2.83 6.96
N THR A 515 6.12 3.16 7.72
CA THR A 515 4.82 3.48 7.09
C THR A 515 4.12 4.62 7.85
N LYS A 516 4.00 5.77 7.19
CA LYS A 516 3.01 6.78 7.53
C LYS A 516 1.81 6.48 6.62
N PHE A 517 0.72 5.96 7.19
CA PHE A 517 -0.54 5.86 6.46
C PHE A 517 -1.17 7.25 6.41
N THR A 518 -1.75 7.59 5.28
CA THR A 518 -2.52 8.82 5.10
C THR A 518 -3.87 8.71 5.79
N GLN A 519 -4.46 9.87 6.10
CA GLN A 519 -5.81 9.95 6.66
C GLN A 519 -6.86 9.27 5.76
N LYS A 520 -6.68 9.36 4.44
CA LYS A 520 -7.53 8.70 3.44
C LYS A 520 -7.45 7.17 3.54
N GLU A 521 -6.26 6.62 3.78
CA GLU A 521 -6.05 5.17 3.96
C GLU A 521 -6.66 4.65 5.27
N LEU A 522 -6.53 5.41 6.36
CA LEU A 522 -7.17 5.08 7.64
C LEU A 522 -8.70 5.07 7.52
N SER A 523 -9.25 6.11 6.90
CA SER A 523 -10.69 6.24 6.64
C SER A 523 -11.19 5.09 5.76
N TYR A 524 -10.53 4.85 4.62
CA TYR A 524 -10.88 3.75 3.71
C TYR A 524 -10.94 2.39 4.42
N ALA A 525 -9.97 2.09 5.29
CA ALA A 525 -9.97 0.83 6.02
C ALA A 525 -11.08 0.73 7.06
N PHE A 526 -11.30 1.78 7.86
CA PHE A 526 -12.43 1.78 8.79
C PHE A 526 -13.75 1.57 8.05
N ASN A 527 -13.94 2.32 6.97
CA ASN A 527 -15.12 2.30 6.12
C ASN A 527 -15.39 0.90 5.57
N PHE A 528 -14.35 0.23 5.09
CA PHE A 528 -14.43 -1.15 4.62
C PHE A 528 -14.90 -2.12 5.72
N TYR A 529 -14.26 -2.08 6.90
CA TYR A 529 -14.62 -2.97 8.01
C TYR A 529 -16.03 -2.68 8.54
N PHE A 530 -16.40 -1.40 8.63
CA PHE A 530 -17.71 -1.00 9.11
C PHE A 530 -18.82 -1.41 8.13
N SER A 531 -18.65 -1.18 6.82
CA SER A 531 -19.61 -1.63 5.80
C SER A 531 -19.84 -3.13 5.86
N LEU A 532 -18.77 -3.91 5.96
CA LEU A 532 -18.85 -5.37 6.12
C LEU A 532 -19.62 -5.75 7.37
N PHE A 533 -19.25 -5.20 8.53
CA PHE A 533 -19.94 -5.47 9.79
C PHE A 533 -21.43 -5.12 9.67
N ASN A 534 -21.76 -3.89 9.30
CA ASN A 534 -23.11 -3.37 9.39
C ASN A 534 -24.08 -4.11 8.45
N GLN A 535 -23.69 -4.32 7.20
CA GLN A 535 -24.54 -4.92 6.17
C GLN A 535 -24.67 -6.43 6.35
N ILE A 536 -23.58 -7.15 6.65
CA ILE A 536 -23.65 -8.59 6.91
C ILE A 536 -24.48 -8.87 8.16
N THR A 537 -24.35 -8.03 9.19
CA THR A 537 -25.15 -8.20 10.41
C THR A 537 -26.63 -7.97 10.14
N ASN A 538 -27.01 -6.95 9.34
CA ASN A 538 -28.40 -6.77 8.90
C ASN A 538 -28.90 -8.00 8.16
N PHE A 539 -28.16 -8.45 7.15
CA PHE A 539 -28.48 -9.63 6.36
C PHE A 539 -28.74 -10.87 7.23
N LEU A 540 -27.91 -11.09 8.26
CA LEU A 540 -28.03 -12.23 9.16
C LEU A 540 -29.20 -12.10 10.15
N LEU A 541 -29.32 -10.95 10.83
CA LEU A 541 -30.35 -10.73 11.86
C LEU A 541 -31.75 -10.59 11.26
N ASN A 542 -31.86 -10.00 10.06
CA ASN A 542 -33.11 -9.92 9.29
C ASN A 542 -33.46 -11.24 8.58
N LYS A 543 -32.60 -12.27 8.68
CA LYS A 543 -32.78 -13.59 8.05
C LYS A 543 -32.98 -13.49 6.53
N GLU A 544 -32.28 -12.57 5.89
CA GLU A 544 -32.36 -12.36 4.45
C GLU A 544 -31.80 -13.56 3.67
N ASN A 545 -32.22 -13.70 2.41
CA ASN A 545 -31.89 -14.84 1.56
C ASN A 545 -30.59 -14.62 0.80
N PHE A 546 -29.75 -15.65 0.72
CA PHE A 546 -28.67 -15.70 -0.26
C PHE A 546 -29.25 -15.95 -1.66
N PRO A 547 -28.60 -15.44 -2.72
CA PRO A 547 -27.50 -14.46 -2.70
C PRO A 547 -27.97 -13.05 -2.34
N HIS A 548 -27.09 -12.24 -1.75
CA HIS A 548 -27.43 -10.87 -1.32
C HIS A 548 -26.32 -9.87 -1.62
N ILE A 549 -26.64 -8.71 -2.18
CA ILE A 549 -25.66 -7.70 -2.58
C ILE A 549 -25.43 -6.72 -1.42
N ILE A 550 -24.16 -6.44 -1.15
CA ILE A 550 -23.69 -5.42 -0.21
C ILE A 550 -22.79 -4.41 -0.92
N GLN A 551 -22.68 -3.20 -0.37
CA GLN A 551 -21.85 -2.13 -0.91
C GLN A 551 -20.58 -1.94 -0.08
N LEU A 552 -19.41 -2.06 -0.71
CA LEU A 552 -18.11 -1.78 -0.10
C LEU A 552 -17.52 -0.50 -0.71
N PRO A 553 -16.55 0.18 -0.04
CA PRO A 553 -16.02 1.46 -0.52
C PRO A 553 -15.48 1.47 -1.96
N ARG A 554 -15.06 0.31 -2.48
CA ARG A 554 -14.52 0.16 -3.84
C ARG A 554 -15.54 -0.31 -4.88
N GLY A 555 -16.70 -0.78 -4.44
CA GLY A 555 -17.75 -1.31 -5.30
C GLY A 555 -18.57 -2.39 -4.60
N SER A 556 -19.58 -2.89 -5.31
CA SER A 556 -20.47 -3.92 -4.77
C SER A 556 -19.75 -5.24 -4.51
N ALA A 557 -20.22 -5.98 -3.52
CA ALA A 557 -19.87 -7.36 -3.26
C ALA A 557 -21.11 -8.19 -3.03
N ILE A 558 -21.06 -9.47 -3.38
CA ILE A 558 -22.15 -10.39 -3.14
C ILE A 558 -21.82 -11.35 -2.01
N ILE A 559 -22.75 -11.47 -1.08
CA ILE A 559 -22.77 -12.51 -0.08
C ILE A 559 -23.32 -13.78 -0.75
N LEU A 560 -22.45 -14.78 -0.90
CA LEU A 560 -22.74 -16.00 -1.63
C LEU A 560 -22.81 -17.20 -0.68
N GLY A 561 -23.92 -17.94 -0.75
CA GLY A 561 -24.11 -19.17 0.03
C GLY A 561 -23.42 -20.39 -0.58
N VAL A 562 -22.89 -20.28 -1.81
CA VAL A 562 -22.34 -21.37 -2.61
C VAL A 562 -20.91 -21.07 -3.06
N GLY A 563 -20.15 -22.09 -3.48
CA GLY A 563 -18.75 -21.92 -3.86
C GLY A 563 -17.77 -21.82 -2.69
N GLN A 564 -16.53 -21.41 -2.98
CA GLN A 564 -15.42 -21.38 -2.02
C GLN A 564 -15.43 -20.14 -1.12
N ASN A 565 -15.88 -18.99 -1.64
CA ASN A 565 -15.86 -17.71 -0.93
C ASN A 565 -17.28 -17.30 -0.54
N LEU A 566 -17.47 -16.91 0.73
CA LEU A 566 -18.76 -16.43 1.25
C LEU A 566 -19.07 -14.99 0.82
N ILE A 567 -18.04 -14.19 0.54
CA ILE A 567 -18.16 -12.80 0.10
C ILE A 567 -17.35 -12.71 -1.19
N VAL A 568 -17.98 -12.24 -2.26
CA VAL A 568 -17.35 -12.09 -3.57
C VAL A 568 -17.53 -10.66 -4.07
N PRO A 569 -16.48 -9.83 -4.05
CA PRO A 569 -16.54 -8.49 -4.62
C PRO A 569 -16.53 -8.50 -6.15
N SER A 570 -17.27 -7.56 -6.76
CA SER A 570 -17.32 -7.37 -8.22
C SER A 570 -15.95 -7.10 -8.85
N TYR A 571 -15.03 -6.48 -8.09
CA TYR A 571 -13.67 -6.13 -8.52
C TYR A 571 -12.61 -7.19 -8.22
N ASN A 572 -12.95 -8.31 -7.57
CA ASN A 572 -12.01 -9.41 -7.27
C ASN A 572 -12.70 -10.77 -7.32
N LEU A 573 -13.18 -11.13 -8.51
CA LEU A 573 -13.87 -12.40 -8.76
C LEU A 573 -12.93 -13.62 -8.60
N PRO A 574 -13.43 -14.75 -8.07
CA PRO A 574 -12.62 -15.95 -7.90
C PRO A 574 -12.22 -16.53 -9.25
N LYS A 575 -11.00 -17.09 -9.34
CA LYS A 575 -10.50 -17.77 -10.54
C LYS A 575 -11.41 -18.91 -11.00
N GLN A 576 -12.04 -19.59 -10.06
CA GLN A 576 -12.99 -20.67 -10.32
C GLN A 576 -14.37 -20.29 -9.78
N GLN A 577 -15.31 -20.07 -10.70
CA GLN A 577 -16.70 -19.71 -10.41
C GLN A 577 -17.60 -20.93 -10.53
N CYS A 578 -18.61 -21.01 -9.66
CA CYS A 578 -19.69 -21.99 -9.75
C CYS A 578 -20.50 -21.75 -11.03
N ILE A 579 -20.78 -22.83 -11.76
CA ILE A 579 -21.57 -22.79 -12.99
C ILE A 579 -23.05 -22.78 -12.61
N GLY A 580 -23.80 -21.74 -13.00
CA GLY A 580 -25.24 -21.64 -12.75
C GLY A 580 -25.67 -20.43 -11.93
N ILE A 581 -24.74 -19.54 -11.58
CA ILE A 581 -25.00 -18.28 -10.86
C ILE A 581 -24.12 -17.18 -11.46
N ASP A 582 -24.68 -15.98 -11.62
CA ASP A 582 -23.88 -14.79 -11.92
C ASP A 582 -23.33 -14.21 -10.61
N TYR A 583 -22.04 -13.88 -10.61
CA TYR A 583 -21.32 -13.37 -9.45
C TYR A 583 -21.40 -11.84 -9.31
N LEU A 584 -21.94 -11.14 -10.31
CA LEU A 584 -22.09 -9.68 -10.28
C LEU A 584 -23.35 -9.24 -9.54
N ASP A 585 -24.47 -9.95 -9.74
CA ASP A 585 -25.77 -9.63 -9.17
C ASP A 585 -26.43 -10.80 -8.40
N GLY A 586 -25.88 -12.02 -8.50
CA GLY A 586 -26.37 -13.19 -7.79
C GLY A 586 -27.52 -13.94 -8.44
N HIS A 587 -27.98 -13.54 -9.62
CA HIS A 587 -29.10 -14.25 -10.22
C HIS A 587 -28.68 -15.66 -10.65
N ILE A 588 -29.63 -16.59 -10.57
CA ILE A 588 -29.44 -17.96 -11.01
C ILE A 588 -29.67 -18.01 -12.52
N LEU A 589 -28.66 -18.49 -13.25
CA LEU A 589 -28.67 -18.45 -14.72
C LEU A 589 -29.81 -19.29 -15.30
N ASP A 590 -30.54 -18.72 -16.25
CA ASP A 590 -31.60 -19.41 -16.97
C ASP A 590 -31.07 -20.39 -18.03
N ASP A 591 -31.96 -21.11 -18.71
CA ASP A 591 -31.57 -22.09 -19.72
C ASP A 591 -30.88 -21.48 -20.95
N THR A 592 -31.25 -20.25 -21.31
CA THR A 592 -30.70 -19.50 -22.44
C THR A 592 -29.29 -19.02 -22.12
N GLU A 593 -29.11 -18.44 -20.93
CA GLU A 593 -27.83 -17.96 -20.41
C GLU A 593 -26.83 -19.10 -20.24
N LEU A 594 -27.27 -20.25 -19.71
CA LEU A 594 -26.42 -21.44 -19.61
C LEU A 594 -25.99 -21.97 -20.98
N LYS A 595 -26.89 -21.99 -21.96
CA LYS A 595 -26.56 -22.37 -23.35
C LYS A 595 -25.54 -21.41 -23.95
N ASN A 596 -25.76 -20.11 -23.83
CA ASN A 596 -24.84 -19.07 -24.31
C ASN A 596 -23.45 -19.20 -23.67
N LEU A 597 -23.40 -19.44 -22.35
CA LEU A 597 -22.15 -19.62 -21.62
C LEU A 597 -21.42 -20.91 -22.03
N ALA A 598 -22.14 -22.00 -22.28
CA ALA A 598 -21.59 -23.25 -22.79
C ALA A 598 -21.05 -23.11 -24.22
N ILE A 599 -21.73 -22.36 -25.09
CA ILE A 599 -21.26 -22.03 -26.46
C ILE A 599 -19.97 -21.21 -26.39
N LYS A 600 -19.96 -20.13 -25.60
CA LYS A 600 -18.77 -19.26 -25.43
C LYS A 600 -17.54 -20.02 -24.95
N LYS A 601 -17.73 -21.04 -24.11
CA LYS A 601 -16.67 -21.92 -23.59
C LYS A 601 -16.36 -23.14 -24.48
N ASN A 602 -16.99 -23.25 -25.65
CA ASN A 602 -16.88 -24.39 -26.58
C ASN A 602 -17.19 -25.75 -25.92
N LYS A 603 -18.20 -25.76 -25.04
CA LYS A 603 -18.60 -26.90 -24.18
C LYS A 603 -20.08 -27.29 -24.34
N ILE A 604 -20.72 -26.91 -25.45
CA ILE A 604 -22.15 -27.17 -25.69
C ILE A 604 -22.52 -28.67 -25.60
N LYS A 605 -21.61 -29.57 -26.01
CA LYS A 605 -21.76 -31.04 -25.87
C LYS A 605 -21.89 -31.52 -24.41
N ARG A 606 -21.59 -30.66 -23.43
CA ARG A 606 -21.69 -30.95 -21.99
C ARG A 606 -22.74 -30.08 -21.29
N ILE A 607 -23.72 -29.53 -22.01
CA ILE A 607 -24.76 -28.64 -21.45
C ILE A 607 -25.54 -29.28 -20.28
N TYR A 608 -25.76 -30.61 -20.32
CA TYR A 608 -26.39 -31.33 -19.20
C TYR A 608 -25.63 -31.14 -17.87
N CYS A 609 -24.29 -31.12 -17.88
CA CYS A 609 -23.50 -30.84 -16.68
C CYS A 609 -23.77 -29.42 -16.12
N TYR A 610 -24.09 -28.45 -16.98
CA TYR A 610 -24.40 -27.08 -16.55
C TYR A 610 -25.76 -27.02 -15.85
N TYR A 611 -26.76 -27.71 -16.38
CA TYR A 611 -28.07 -27.84 -15.72
C TYR A 611 -27.98 -28.56 -14.38
N GLN A 612 -27.18 -29.63 -14.30
CA GLN A 612 -26.92 -30.33 -13.04
C GLN A 612 -26.24 -29.42 -12.02
N ASN A 613 -25.22 -28.66 -12.42
CA ASN A 613 -24.56 -27.71 -11.53
C ASN A 613 -25.50 -26.60 -11.03
N ARG A 614 -26.38 -26.05 -11.89
CA ARG A 614 -27.42 -25.09 -11.47
C ARG A 614 -28.36 -25.70 -10.43
N LYS A 615 -28.86 -26.92 -10.65
CA LYS A 615 -29.72 -27.62 -9.68
C LYS A 615 -29.03 -27.82 -8.33
N ILE A 616 -27.75 -28.17 -8.32
CA ILE A 616 -26.95 -28.28 -7.09
C ILE A 616 -26.89 -26.93 -6.36
N ILE A 617 -26.68 -25.83 -7.09
CA ILE A 617 -26.67 -24.47 -6.52
C ILE A 617 -28.05 -24.14 -5.91
N GLN A 618 -29.14 -24.38 -6.63
CA GLN A 618 -30.50 -24.11 -6.18
C GLN A 618 -30.83 -24.90 -4.90
N ASN A 619 -30.51 -26.20 -4.87
CA ASN A 619 -30.72 -27.04 -3.69
C ASN A 619 -29.90 -26.56 -2.49
N ASN A 620 -28.64 -26.20 -2.71
CA ASN A 620 -27.78 -25.68 -1.64
C ASN A 620 -28.32 -24.36 -1.08
N LEU A 621 -28.75 -23.43 -1.94
CA LEU A 621 -29.34 -22.16 -1.53
C LEU A 621 -30.65 -22.36 -0.78
N PHE A 622 -31.51 -23.27 -1.23
CA PHE A 622 -32.74 -23.63 -0.55
C PHE A 622 -32.48 -24.09 0.90
N ILE A 623 -31.53 -25.01 1.10
CA ILE A 623 -31.14 -25.48 2.44
C ILE A 623 -30.60 -24.33 3.30
N LEU A 624 -29.78 -23.45 2.72
CA LEU A 624 -29.13 -22.35 3.43
C LEU A 624 -30.09 -21.23 3.82
N ASN A 625 -31.07 -20.96 2.97
CA ASN A 625 -32.08 -19.93 3.18
C ASN A 625 -33.14 -20.38 4.20
N ASN A 626 -33.46 -21.67 4.24
CA ASN A 626 -34.40 -22.24 5.22
C ASN A 626 -33.79 -22.52 6.60
N ASN A 627 -32.47 -22.37 6.78
CA ASN A 627 -31.81 -22.56 8.06
C ASN A 627 -31.05 -21.30 8.49
N SER A 628 -31.67 -20.51 9.38
CA SER A 628 -31.08 -19.27 9.90
C SER A 628 -29.77 -19.49 10.67
N ASN A 629 -29.57 -20.67 11.27
CA ASN A 629 -28.36 -21.02 12.04
C ASN A 629 -27.42 -21.93 11.25
N HIS A 630 -27.54 -21.95 9.91
CA HIS A 630 -26.67 -22.76 9.07
C HIS A 630 -25.19 -22.39 9.27
N ALA A 631 -24.29 -23.39 9.26
CA ALA A 631 -22.86 -23.20 9.53
C ALA A 631 -22.19 -22.11 8.67
N LYS A 632 -22.63 -21.93 7.42
CA LYS A 632 -22.15 -20.83 6.55
C LYS A 632 -22.63 -19.45 7.01
N ARG A 633 -23.84 -19.31 7.55
CA ARG A 633 -24.34 -18.06 8.16
C ARG A 633 -23.56 -17.72 9.42
N LEU A 634 -23.30 -18.70 10.28
CA LEU A 634 -22.43 -18.53 11.46
C LEU A 634 -20.99 -18.14 11.08
N ALA A 635 -20.44 -18.76 10.02
CA ALA A 635 -19.10 -18.43 9.51
C ALA A 635 -19.05 -17.01 8.92
N LEU A 636 -20.10 -16.60 8.22
CA LEU A 636 -20.25 -15.23 7.73
C LEU A 636 -20.39 -14.22 8.87
N GLY A 637 -21.19 -14.54 9.89
CA GLY A 637 -21.33 -13.70 11.09
C GLY A 637 -20.02 -13.55 11.84
N LYS A 638 -19.20 -14.60 11.91
CA LYS A 638 -17.84 -14.50 12.46
C LYS A 638 -16.97 -13.49 11.69
N LYS A 639 -17.10 -13.40 10.37
CA LYS A 639 -16.38 -12.40 9.56
C LYS A 639 -16.87 -10.98 9.82
N ALA A 640 -18.17 -10.79 10.03
CA ALA A 640 -18.72 -9.50 10.46
C ALA A 640 -18.21 -9.11 11.86
N LEU A 641 -18.12 -10.07 12.79
CA LEU A 641 -17.59 -9.83 14.14
C LEU A 641 -16.09 -9.50 14.13
N ASP A 642 -15.32 -10.15 13.25
CA ASP A 642 -13.90 -9.81 13.03
C ASP A 642 -13.73 -8.40 12.44
N ALA A 643 -14.63 -7.99 11.55
CA ALA A 643 -14.64 -6.63 11.03
C ALA A 643 -14.98 -5.61 12.14
N TRP A 644 -15.95 -5.94 13.02
CA TRP A 644 -16.25 -5.12 14.19
C TRP A 644 -15.09 -5.02 15.18
N PHE A 645 -14.34 -6.10 15.41
CA PHE A 645 -13.11 -6.06 16.22
C PHE A 645 -12.11 -5.03 15.67
N MET A 646 -11.95 -4.99 14.35
CA MET A 646 -11.10 -3.97 13.71
C MET A 646 -11.65 -2.56 13.96
N CYS A 647 -12.95 -2.31 13.76
CA CYS A 647 -13.59 -1.02 14.09
C CYS A 647 -13.37 -0.63 15.56
N MET A 648 -13.55 -1.55 16.50
CA MET A 648 -13.36 -1.30 17.93
C MET A 648 -11.93 -0.92 18.29
N LEU A 649 -10.91 -1.41 17.56
CA LEU A 649 -9.53 -0.92 17.74
C LEU A 649 -9.42 0.57 17.40
N TYR A 650 -10.08 1.04 16.35
CA TYR A 650 -10.13 2.47 16.01
C TYR A 650 -10.90 3.27 17.06
N LEU A 651 -12.07 2.78 17.48
CA LEU A 651 -12.96 3.51 18.38
C LEU A 651 -12.41 3.62 19.80
N THR A 652 -11.68 2.61 20.29
CA THR A 652 -11.19 2.55 21.68
C THR A 652 -9.70 2.87 21.82
N SER A 653 -8.95 2.95 20.72
CA SER A 653 -7.48 3.07 20.70
C SER A 653 -6.73 2.04 21.56
N THR A 654 -7.38 0.93 21.89
CA THR A 654 -6.82 -0.12 22.75
C THR A 654 -5.86 -1.02 21.98
N ASN A 655 -4.86 -1.60 22.65
CA ASN A 655 -3.99 -2.57 22.00
C ASN A 655 -4.72 -3.91 21.74
N ASP A 656 -4.29 -4.64 20.71
CA ASP A 656 -4.85 -5.92 20.27
C ASP A 656 -4.97 -6.95 21.40
N SER A 657 -3.89 -7.14 22.16
CA SER A 657 -3.85 -8.10 23.27
C SER A 657 -4.82 -7.75 24.40
N THR A 658 -5.13 -6.48 24.60
CA THR A 658 -6.05 -6.02 25.63
C THR A 658 -7.50 -6.09 25.13
N LEU A 659 -7.82 -5.51 23.97
CA LEU A 659 -9.19 -5.52 23.43
C LEU A 659 -9.69 -6.96 23.18
N SER A 660 -8.82 -7.83 22.65
CA SER A 660 -9.19 -9.21 22.36
C SER A 660 -9.40 -10.06 23.62
N LEU A 661 -8.95 -9.59 24.78
CA LEU A 661 -9.11 -10.25 26.08
C LEU A 661 -10.02 -9.44 27.02
N TYR A 662 -10.88 -8.56 26.48
CA TYR A 662 -11.94 -7.95 27.26
C TYR A 662 -12.89 -9.04 27.76
N GLU A 663 -12.77 -9.35 29.05
CA GLU A 663 -13.67 -10.24 29.77
C GLU A 663 -15.11 -9.71 29.60
N TRP A 664 -16.03 -10.61 29.30
CA TRP A 664 -17.39 -10.25 28.98
C TRP A 664 -18.38 -11.24 29.58
N THR A 665 -19.54 -10.73 29.98
CA THR A 665 -20.58 -11.54 30.62
C THR A 665 -21.27 -12.44 29.60
N GLU A 666 -21.79 -13.57 30.06
CA GLU A 666 -22.58 -14.46 29.20
C GLU A 666 -23.91 -13.82 28.76
N ASN A 667 -24.45 -12.92 29.59
CA ASN A 667 -25.73 -12.25 29.33
C ASN A 667 -25.60 -10.97 28.48
N ASP A 668 -24.37 -10.54 28.17
CA ASP A 668 -24.05 -9.25 27.53
C ASP A 668 -24.55 -8.02 28.32
N GLU A 669 -24.55 -8.10 29.65
CA GLU A 669 -24.93 -7.01 30.57
C GLU A 669 -23.79 -6.01 30.82
N TYR A 670 -24.09 -4.72 30.72
CA TYR A 670 -23.15 -3.61 30.95
C TYR A 670 -23.84 -2.35 31.50
N GLU A 671 -23.06 -1.50 32.15
CA GLU A 671 -23.43 -0.15 32.58
C GLU A 671 -22.83 0.89 31.63
N THR A 672 -23.57 1.96 31.34
CA THR A 672 -23.06 3.14 30.63
C THR A 672 -22.85 4.30 31.61
N ILE A 673 -21.69 4.95 31.51
CA ILE A 673 -21.34 6.14 32.28
C ILE A 673 -21.09 7.27 31.28
N LYS A 674 -21.66 8.45 31.54
CA LYS A 674 -21.39 9.64 30.71
C LYS A 674 -19.92 10.02 30.87
N ASP A 675 -19.22 10.16 29.75
CA ASP A 675 -17.83 10.63 29.71
C ASP A 675 -17.80 12.16 29.88
N GLU A 676 -16.67 12.72 30.32
CA GLU A 676 -16.48 14.18 30.40
C GLU A 676 -16.64 14.82 29.01
N ARG A 677 -16.24 14.09 27.96
CA ARG A 677 -16.53 14.43 26.57
C ARG A 677 -17.97 14.01 26.26
N LYS A 678 -18.89 14.97 26.19
CA LYS A 678 -20.34 14.74 25.97
C LYS A 678 -20.69 13.83 24.78
N GLU A 679 -19.80 13.72 23.80
CA GLU A 679 -19.94 12.88 22.61
C GLU A 679 -19.49 11.42 22.81
N PHE A 680 -19.04 11.05 24.01
CA PHE A 680 -18.50 9.73 24.33
C PHE A 680 -19.22 9.07 25.51
N ILE A 681 -19.20 7.73 25.55
CA ILE A 681 -19.80 6.93 26.60
C ILE A 681 -18.81 5.85 27.04
N THR A 682 -18.61 5.73 28.35
CA THR A 682 -17.85 4.65 28.95
C THR A 682 -18.75 3.45 29.21
N ILE A 683 -18.34 2.27 28.73
CA ILE A 683 -19.01 0.98 28.94
C ILE A 683 -18.27 0.20 30.02
N LYS A 684 -19.02 -0.32 31.00
CA LYS A 684 -18.52 -1.14 32.10
C LYS A 684 -19.29 -2.46 32.19
N PRO A 685 -18.69 -3.60 31.81
CA PRO A 685 -19.34 -4.91 31.92
C PRO A 685 -19.58 -5.30 33.38
N ARG A 686 -20.69 -6.01 33.68
CA ARG A 686 -21.03 -6.47 35.03
C ARG A 686 -20.46 -7.86 35.34
N ALA A 687 -19.14 -8.00 35.54
CA ALA A 687 -18.51 -9.29 35.86
C ALA A 687 -17.51 -9.24 37.05
N ASN A 688 -17.48 -10.33 37.84
CA ASN A 688 -16.65 -10.64 39.02
C ASN A 688 -15.29 -9.91 39.15
N ASN A 689 -15.25 -8.86 39.98
CA ASN A 689 -14.06 -8.26 40.61
C ASN A 689 -12.88 -7.82 39.69
N LYS A 690 -13.11 -7.54 38.39
CA LYS A 690 -12.12 -6.82 37.56
C LYS A 690 -12.74 -5.68 36.76
N THR A 691 -12.13 -4.50 36.91
CA THR A 691 -12.53 -3.22 36.34
C THR A 691 -12.09 -3.06 34.88
N ILE A 692 -12.69 -3.80 33.94
CA ILE A 692 -12.55 -3.45 32.52
C ILE A 692 -13.54 -2.31 32.21
N ARG A 693 -13.04 -1.17 31.76
CA ARG A 693 -13.83 -0.03 31.27
C ARG A 693 -13.25 0.44 29.96
N PHE A 694 -14.10 0.71 28.97
CA PHE A 694 -13.66 1.32 27.71
C PHE A 694 -14.66 2.36 27.23
N THR A 695 -14.17 3.39 26.56
CA THR A 695 -14.98 4.48 26.03
C THR A 695 -15.10 4.37 24.51
N ILE A 696 -16.30 4.58 23.98
CA ILE A 696 -16.57 4.73 22.54
C ILE A 696 -17.39 6.00 22.27
N PRO A 697 -17.35 6.56 21.05
CA PRO A 697 -18.22 7.67 20.70
C PRO A 697 -19.69 7.26 20.77
N LYS A 698 -20.54 8.14 21.30
CA LYS A 698 -21.97 7.93 21.55
C LYS A 698 -22.72 7.45 20.30
N VAL A 699 -22.37 7.99 19.13
CA VAL A 699 -22.94 7.61 17.82
C VAL A 699 -22.74 6.12 17.48
N PHE A 700 -21.71 5.46 18.05
CA PHE A 700 -21.44 4.04 17.82
C PHE A 700 -22.16 3.10 18.79
N MET A 701 -22.87 3.63 19.80
CA MET A 701 -23.59 2.79 20.77
C MET A 701 -24.62 1.85 20.12
N PRO A 702 -25.47 2.29 19.16
CA PRO A 702 -26.41 1.36 18.51
C PRO A 702 -25.70 0.22 17.77
N TYR A 703 -24.55 0.50 17.16
CA TYR A 703 -23.74 -0.48 16.45
C TYR A 703 -23.02 -1.44 17.41
N PHE A 704 -22.62 -0.95 18.58
CA PHE A 704 -22.10 -1.79 19.65
C PHE A 704 -23.15 -2.78 20.15
N VAL A 705 -24.38 -2.32 20.42
CA VAL A 705 -25.52 -3.20 20.79
C VAL A 705 -25.76 -4.24 19.69
N LYS A 706 -25.81 -3.80 18.44
CA LYS A 706 -25.94 -4.68 17.27
C LYS A 706 -24.82 -5.72 17.18
N ALA A 707 -23.59 -5.38 17.57
CA ALA A 707 -22.48 -6.34 17.62
C ALA A 707 -22.65 -7.38 18.73
N LEU A 708 -23.30 -7.05 19.84
CA LEU A 708 -23.65 -8.01 20.90
C LEU A 708 -24.72 -8.99 20.40
N GLU A 709 -25.73 -8.52 19.67
CA GLU A 709 -26.72 -9.39 19.01
C GLU A 709 -26.05 -10.34 18.01
N LEU A 710 -25.14 -9.81 17.19
CA LEU A 710 -24.33 -10.64 16.28
C LEU A 710 -23.49 -11.65 17.06
N ARG A 711 -22.87 -11.26 18.16
CA ARG A 711 -22.06 -12.16 19.00
C ARG A 711 -22.91 -13.33 19.51
N LYS A 712 -24.11 -13.07 20.05
CA LYS A 712 -25.06 -14.11 20.47
C LYS A 712 -25.41 -15.05 19.31
N PHE A 713 -25.68 -14.49 18.13
CA PHE A 713 -25.96 -15.27 16.93
C PHE A 713 -24.77 -16.18 16.54
N VAL A 714 -23.54 -15.66 16.51
CA VAL A 714 -22.34 -16.43 16.12
C VAL A 714 -21.97 -17.50 17.14
N LEU A 715 -22.20 -17.23 18.43
CA LEU A 715 -22.02 -18.21 19.50
C LEU A 715 -23.09 -19.30 19.50
N ASN A 716 -24.24 -19.07 18.86
CA ASN A 716 -25.28 -20.08 18.66
C ASN A 716 -25.66 -20.83 19.97
N GLY A 717 -25.78 -20.08 21.07
CA GLY A 717 -26.11 -20.62 22.40
C GLY A 717 -24.91 -21.00 23.28
N GLU A 718 -23.69 -21.01 22.75
CA GLU A 718 -22.48 -21.34 23.50
C GLU A 718 -21.96 -20.19 24.36
N LYS A 719 -21.34 -20.55 25.48
CA LYS A 719 -20.74 -19.59 26.42
C LYS A 719 -19.31 -19.26 25.99
N PHE A 720 -18.93 -17.99 26.09
CA PHE A 720 -17.57 -17.55 25.80
C PHE A 720 -17.13 -16.41 26.73
N PRO A 721 -15.92 -16.48 27.35
CA PRO A 721 -15.53 -15.58 28.43
C PRO A 721 -15.08 -14.18 27.99
N TYR A 722 -14.83 -13.96 26.70
CA TYR A 722 -14.38 -12.67 26.18
C TYR A 722 -15.38 -12.07 25.18
N LEU A 723 -15.35 -10.74 25.01
CA LEU A 723 -16.19 -10.02 24.05
C LEU A 723 -15.92 -10.50 22.61
N PHE A 724 -14.67 -10.84 22.30
CA PHE A 724 -14.23 -11.34 20.99
C PHE A 724 -13.54 -12.72 21.10
N PHE A 725 -13.65 -13.52 20.04
CA PHE A 725 -12.99 -14.82 19.92
C PHE A 725 -12.29 -14.97 18.58
N HIS A 726 -11.07 -15.52 18.59
CA HIS A 726 -10.25 -15.61 17.37
C HIS A 726 -10.71 -16.71 16.41
N VAL A 727 -10.96 -17.93 16.90
CA VAL A 727 -11.17 -19.12 16.05
C VAL A 727 -12.57 -19.68 16.24
N GLY A 728 -13.18 -20.07 15.12
CA GLY A 728 -14.43 -20.83 15.10
C GLY A 728 -15.69 -19.97 15.29
N ASN A 729 -16.80 -20.67 15.44
CA ASN A 729 -18.14 -20.19 15.75
C ASN A 729 -18.88 -21.32 16.49
N GLY A 730 -19.98 -21.02 17.17
CA GLY A 730 -20.70 -22.00 17.99
C GLY A 730 -19.78 -22.74 18.95
N GLU A 731 -19.94 -24.07 19.00
CA GLU A 731 -19.15 -25.01 19.81
C GLU A 731 -17.63 -24.95 19.55
N LYS A 732 -17.22 -24.45 18.38
CA LYS A 732 -15.81 -24.40 17.96
C LYS A 732 -15.13 -23.10 18.38
N SER A 733 -15.85 -22.20 19.06
CA SER A 733 -15.35 -20.88 19.47
C SER A 733 -14.26 -21.04 20.54
N ARG A 734 -13.05 -20.57 20.25
CA ARG A 734 -11.91 -20.67 21.18
C ARG A 734 -10.90 -19.54 21.01
N THR A 735 -10.21 -19.24 22.11
CA THR A 735 -9.03 -18.37 22.07
C THR A 735 -7.87 -19.06 21.35
N SER A 736 -6.99 -18.26 20.73
CA SER A 736 -5.78 -18.75 20.08
C SER A 736 -4.52 -18.16 20.73
N ARG A 737 -3.37 -18.79 20.46
CA ARG A 737 -2.06 -18.20 20.81
C ARG A 737 -1.87 -16.82 20.18
N THR A 738 -2.42 -16.59 18.99
CA THR A 738 -2.40 -15.29 18.31
C THR A 738 -3.16 -14.23 19.10
N GLN A 739 -4.32 -14.57 19.66
CA GLN A 739 -5.14 -13.67 20.50
C GLN A 739 -4.35 -13.20 21.72
N TYR A 740 -3.79 -14.15 22.50
CA TYR A 740 -2.95 -13.82 23.67
C TYR A 740 -1.68 -13.03 23.32
N ALA A 741 -1.13 -13.23 22.11
CA ALA A 741 0.06 -12.52 21.64
C ALA A 741 -0.23 -11.15 21.02
N GLY A 742 -1.50 -10.73 20.91
CA GLY A 742 -1.90 -9.47 20.29
C GLY A 742 -1.68 -9.44 18.77
N GLY A 743 -2.02 -10.53 18.09
CA GLY A 743 -1.89 -10.66 16.63
C GLY A 743 -3.22 -10.78 15.86
N MET A 744 -4.37 -10.68 16.54
CA MET A 744 -5.68 -10.94 15.93
C MET A 744 -5.98 -9.97 14.79
N SER A 745 -5.68 -8.67 14.97
CA SER A 745 -5.83 -7.64 13.92
C SER A 745 -4.97 -7.91 12.68
N SER A 746 -3.77 -8.48 12.86
CA SER A 746 -2.89 -8.81 11.74
C SER A 746 -3.44 -9.98 10.93
N ASP A 747 -3.98 -10.99 11.59
CA ASP A 747 -4.56 -12.17 10.95
C ASP A 747 -5.86 -11.80 10.21
N ILE A 748 -6.72 -11.01 10.85
CA ILE A 748 -7.96 -10.48 10.24
C ILE A 748 -7.63 -9.64 9.00
N ALA A 749 -6.72 -8.66 9.12
CA ALA A 749 -6.33 -7.81 8.00
C ALA A 749 -5.76 -8.62 6.83
N ASN A 750 -4.88 -9.60 7.09
CA ASN A 750 -4.34 -10.46 6.03
C ASN A 750 -5.44 -11.26 5.32
N TYR A 751 -6.41 -11.78 6.08
CA TYR A 751 -7.53 -12.49 5.50
C TYR A 751 -8.36 -11.57 4.60
N MET A 752 -8.77 -10.39 5.09
CA MET A 752 -9.61 -9.46 4.32
C MET A 752 -8.89 -8.94 3.07
N ILE A 753 -7.59 -8.63 3.16
CA ILE A 753 -6.78 -8.18 2.03
C ILE A 753 -6.69 -9.25 0.94
N ASN A 754 -6.43 -10.50 1.34
CA ASN A 754 -6.21 -11.58 0.39
C ASN A 754 -7.51 -12.13 -0.21
N SER A 755 -8.63 -12.05 0.51
CA SER A 755 -9.88 -12.70 0.12
C SER A 755 -10.96 -11.75 -0.39
N ILE A 756 -10.94 -10.47 -0.02
CA ILE A 756 -11.96 -9.49 -0.39
C ILE A 756 -11.29 -8.35 -1.15
N ASP A 757 -10.52 -7.49 -0.48
CA ASP A 757 -9.98 -6.28 -1.11
C ASP A 757 -8.46 -6.17 -1.05
N ASN A 758 -7.81 -6.42 -2.18
CA ASN A 758 -6.36 -6.35 -2.32
C ASN A 758 -5.76 -4.94 -2.25
N GLN A 759 -6.59 -3.88 -2.24
CA GLN A 759 -6.15 -2.49 -2.04
C GLN A 759 -6.34 -2.02 -0.59
N LEU A 760 -6.93 -2.83 0.28
CA LEU A 760 -7.11 -2.49 1.69
C LEU A 760 -5.75 -2.30 2.38
N PRO A 761 -5.46 -1.13 2.99
CA PRO A 761 -4.22 -0.92 3.69
C PRO A 761 -4.17 -1.81 4.95
N LYS A 762 -3.01 -2.43 5.19
CA LYS A 762 -2.81 -3.32 6.34
C LYS A 762 -2.62 -2.52 7.63
N ILE A 763 -3.72 -1.98 8.13
CA ILE A 763 -3.76 -1.27 9.41
C ILE A 763 -3.98 -2.29 10.53
N THR A 764 -3.12 -2.23 11.53
CA THR A 764 -3.14 -3.13 12.69
C THR A 764 -3.23 -2.29 13.96
N SER A 765 -3.53 -2.92 15.10
CA SER A 765 -3.58 -2.22 16.39
C SER A 765 -2.33 -1.38 16.69
N ARG A 766 -1.13 -1.84 16.26
CA ARG A 766 0.11 -1.07 16.44
C ARG A 766 0.15 0.24 15.66
N ILE A 767 -0.47 0.27 14.48
CA ILE A 767 -0.57 1.45 13.63
C ILE A 767 -1.59 2.41 14.25
N ILE A 768 -2.77 1.91 14.61
CA ILE A 768 -3.83 2.71 15.26
C ILE A 768 -3.31 3.37 16.55
N ARG A 769 -2.53 2.64 17.37
CA ARG A 769 -1.95 3.15 18.62
C ARG A 769 -0.82 4.17 18.42
N LYS A 770 -0.08 4.10 17.31
CA LYS A 770 0.92 5.13 16.94
C LYS A 770 0.22 6.47 16.68
N ASP A 771 -1.03 6.43 16.21
CA ASP A 771 -1.78 7.62 15.86
C ASP A 771 -2.62 8.14 17.06
N GLY A 772 -3.24 7.27 17.86
CA GLY A 772 -4.03 7.66 19.05
C GLY A 772 -3.25 8.20 20.26
N SER A 773 -1.90 8.19 20.25
CA SER A 773 -1.10 8.73 21.35
C SER A 773 -1.15 10.25 21.52
N LYS A 774 -1.69 11.00 20.54
CA LYS A 774 -1.93 12.45 20.64
C LYS A 774 -3.04 12.76 21.66
N ASP A 775 -4.11 11.97 21.64
CA ASP A 775 -5.34 12.16 22.43
C ASP A 775 -5.14 12.09 23.96
N ALA A 776 -4.34 11.10 24.40
CA ALA A 776 -4.03 10.89 25.82
C ALA A 776 -3.16 12.02 26.42
N ILE A 777 -2.33 12.65 25.58
CA ILE A 777 -1.43 13.75 26.00
C ILE A 777 -2.20 15.07 26.06
N THR A 778 -3.08 15.34 25.08
CA THR A 778 -3.90 16.56 25.05
C THR A 778 -4.98 16.61 26.12
N SER A 779 -5.53 15.46 26.53
CA SER A 779 -6.68 15.42 27.44
C SER A 779 -6.32 15.36 28.93
N HIS A 780 -5.22 14.68 29.31
CA HIS A 780 -4.94 14.36 30.74
C HIS A 780 -3.49 14.55 31.19
N GLY A 781 -2.65 15.18 30.37
CA GLY A 781 -1.24 15.43 30.69
C GLY A 781 -0.32 14.20 30.55
N ILE A 782 0.98 14.46 30.43
CA ILE A 782 2.01 13.46 30.10
C ILE A 782 2.07 12.32 31.13
N GLU A 783 1.88 12.62 32.42
CA GLU A 783 2.00 11.65 33.52
C GLU A 783 0.87 10.61 33.52
N THR A 784 -0.37 11.02 33.24
CA THR A 784 -1.55 10.15 33.13
C THR A 784 -1.51 9.32 31.84
N ALA A 785 -1.03 9.91 30.73
CA ALA A 785 -0.82 9.21 29.47
C ALA A 785 0.20 8.06 29.59
N LEU A 786 1.22 8.22 30.44
CA LEU A 786 2.21 7.17 30.73
C LEU A 786 1.62 6.00 31.53
N SER A 787 0.69 6.28 32.44
CA SER A 787 -0.05 5.28 33.23
C SER A 787 -1.00 4.45 32.36
N VAL A 788 -1.80 5.10 31.51
CA VAL A 788 -2.77 4.44 30.62
C VAL A 788 -2.08 3.67 29.47
N LEU A 789 -0.94 4.17 28.97
CA LEU A 789 -0.27 3.60 27.80
C LEU A 789 0.92 2.68 28.12
N GLN A 790 1.27 2.44 29.40
CA GLN A 790 2.36 1.56 29.84
C GLN A 790 3.66 1.70 29.02
N ASN A 791 4.04 2.92 28.63
CA ASN A 791 5.22 3.21 27.80
C ASN A 791 6.19 4.14 28.55
N THR A 792 7.48 4.10 28.19
CA THR A 792 8.49 5.03 28.74
C THR A 792 8.40 6.41 28.09
N GLU A 793 8.64 7.47 28.88
CA GLU A 793 8.59 8.91 28.53
C GLU A 793 9.22 9.26 27.16
N ASN A 794 10.38 8.68 26.83
CA ASN A 794 11.08 8.90 25.55
C ASN A 794 10.38 8.32 24.30
N THR A 795 9.43 7.38 24.47
CA THR A 795 8.71 6.74 23.35
C THR A 795 7.45 7.54 22.98
N LEU A 796 6.94 8.36 23.91
CA LEU A 796 5.78 9.21 23.74
C LEU A 796 6.15 10.49 22.96
N ILE A 797 7.27 11.12 23.33
CA ILE A 797 7.72 12.42 22.79
C ILE A 797 8.19 12.32 21.33
N ASN A 798 8.71 11.16 20.88
CA ASN A 798 9.29 10.98 19.55
C ASN A 798 8.27 10.59 18.44
N ASN A 799 7.00 10.36 18.76
CA ASN A 799 5.98 9.82 17.83
C ASN A 799 4.85 10.82 17.50
N TYR A 800 5.12 12.11 17.61
CA TYR A 800 4.17 13.23 17.60
C TYR A 800 3.51 13.57 16.23
N ASN A 801 2.89 12.63 15.51
CA ASN A 801 2.21 12.93 14.22
C ASN A 801 0.89 12.17 13.99
N GLY A 802 0.21 11.73 15.06
CA GLY A 802 -1.04 10.99 14.99
C GLY A 802 -2.32 11.85 14.99
N PHE A 803 -3.48 11.23 14.72
CA PHE A 803 -4.81 11.86 14.81
C PHE A 803 -5.44 11.65 16.21
N THR A 804 -6.21 12.60 16.74
CA THR A 804 -6.97 12.45 18.00
C THR A 804 -8.16 11.47 17.83
N GLN A 805 -8.68 10.95 18.95
CA GLN A 805 -9.89 10.12 18.93
C GLN A 805 -11.08 10.92 18.39
N GLU A 806 -11.12 12.23 18.66
CA GLU A 806 -12.11 13.17 18.12
C GLU A 806 -11.95 13.41 16.61
N GLU A 807 -10.72 13.62 16.11
CA GLU A 807 -10.42 13.80 14.68
C GLU A 807 -10.82 12.55 13.87
N LEU A 808 -10.51 11.36 14.39
CA LEU A 808 -10.91 10.08 13.78
C LEU A 808 -12.42 9.87 13.86
N SER A 809 -13.04 10.11 15.01
CA SER A 809 -14.48 9.94 15.20
C SER A 809 -15.29 10.87 14.31
N SER A 810 -14.87 12.14 14.17
CA SER A 810 -15.54 13.12 13.30
C SER A 810 -15.56 12.70 11.83
N GLN A 811 -14.46 12.13 11.32
CA GLN A 811 -14.40 11.65 9.94
C GLN A 811 -15.19 10.37 9.72
N ILE A 812 -15.22 9.48 10.70
CA ILE A 812 -16.05 8.29 10.63
C ILE A 812 -17.53 8.69 10.68
N ILE A 813 -17.91 9.66 11.50
CA ILE A 813 -19.27 10.22 11.52
C ILE A 813 -19.63 10.78 10.14
N ASN A 814 -18.75 11.58 9.53
CA ASN A 814 -18.96 12.12 8.19
C ASN A 814 -19.12 11.00 7.14
N PHE A 815 -18.37 9.91 7.25
CA PHE A 815 -18.55 8.75 6.39
C PHE A 815 -19.84 7.97 6.66
N LEU A 816 -20.28 7.84 7.92
CA LEU A 816 -21.57 7.26 8.22
C LEU A 816 -22.69 8.07 7.57
N GLU A 817 -22.59 9.40 7.59
CA GLU A 817 -23.50 10.28 6.86
C GLU A 817 -23.47 9.95 5.35
N ILE A 818 -22.28 9.79 4.74
CA ILE A 818 -22.11 9.38 3.33
C ILE A 818 -22.69 7.98 3.01
N ILE A 819 -22.47 6.96 3.86
CA ILE A 819 -23.01 5.59 3.69
C ILE A 819 -24.54 5.58 3.66
N HIS A 820 -25.16 6.43 4.48
CA HIS A 820 -26.61 6.46 4.65
C HIS A 820 -27.32 7.23 3.54
N GLU A 821 -26.59 7.79 2.57
CA GLU A 821 -27.13 8.69 1.56
C GLU A 821 -27.16 8.08 0.16
N ASN A 822 -28.27 7.43 -0.19
CA ASN A 822 -28.74 7.37 -1.58
C ASN A 822 -29.35 8.72 -2.00
N VAL A 823 -28.69 9.84 -1.64
CA VAL A 823 -29.21 11.20 -1.85
C VAL A 823 -28.91 11.69 -3.26
N ILE A 824 -27.81 11.26 -3.88
CA ILE A 824 -27.49 11.69 -5.26
C ILE A 824 -28.05 10.69 -6.27
N ASN A 825 -29.10 11.08 -6.99
CA ASN A 825 -29.72 10.26 -8.01
C ASN A 825 -28.83 10.16 -9.27
N ASP A 826 -28.89 9.03 -9.98
CA ASP A 826 -28.12 8.82 -11.21
C ASP A 826 -28.73 9.53 -12.43
N ASP A 827 -30.05 9.71 -12.41
CA ASP A 827 -30.83 10.36 -13.46
C ASP A 827 -31.44 11.69 -12.97
N PRO A 828 -31.73 12.65 -13.88
CA PRO A 828 -32.48 13.85 -13.54
C PRO A 828 -33.80 13.50 -12.83
N ILE A 829 -34.12 14.25 -11.77
CA ILE A 829 -35.34 14.04 -10.98
C ILE A 829 -36.57 14.32 -11.84
N ASP A 830 -37.50 13.37 -11.90
CA ASP A 830 -38.80 13.55 -12.54
C ASP A 830 -39.53 14.77 -11.94
N ASN A 831 -40.11 15.62 -12.77
CA ASN A 831 -40.91 16.78 -12.36
C ASN A 831 -42.03 16.41 -11.35
N LYS A 832 -42.56 15.18 -11.38
CA LYS A 832 -43.55 14.71 -10.40
C LYS A 832 -42.97 14.45 -9.01
N LYS A 833 -41.66 14.18 -8.94
CA LYS A 833 -40.90 13.91 -7.70
C LYS A 833 -40.18 15.17 -7.18
N GLN A 834 -40.31 16.30 -7.86
CA GLN A 834 -39.66 17.58 -7.51
C GLN A 834 -40.25 18.20 -6.23
N THR A 835 -39.38 18.82 -5.45
CA THR A 835 -39.70 19.58 -4.23
C THR A 835 -38.93 20.90 -4.22
N ALA A 836 -39.28 21.82 -3.31
CA ALA A 836 -38.59 23.09 -3.15
C ALA A 836 -37.09 22.95 -2.79
N MET A 837 -36.69 21.83 -2.17
CA MET A 837 -35.29 21.55 -1.79
C MET A 837 -34.55 20.58 -2.71
N GLY A 838 -35.27 19.77 -3.49
CA GLY A 838 -34.67 18.77 -4.36
C GLY A 838 -35.72 17.85 -4.96
N GLY A 839 -35.66 16.55 -4.66
CA GLY A 839 -36.70 15.57 -5.00
C GLY A 839 -37.01 14.58 -3.88
N CYS A 840 -38.07 13.79 -4.07
CA CYS A 840 -38.50 12.73 -3.17
C CYS A 840 -38.55 11.39 -3.90
N ASN A 841 -37.87 10.37 -3.37
CA ASN A 841 -37.83 9.03 -3.97
C ASN A 841 -38.93 8.08 -3.45
N SER A 842 -40.01 8.60 -2.87
CA SER A 842 -41.15 7.80 -2.42
C SER A 842 -42.16 7.61 -3.56
N GLU A 843 -42.83 6.46 -3.62
CA GLU A 843 -43.75 6.10 -4.71
C GLU A 843 -45.25 6.13 -4.37
N ASP A 844 -45.65 6.42 -3.12
CA ASP A 844 -46.96 7.01 -2.72
C ASP A 844 -47.17 6.89 -1.19
N GLN A 845 -47.74 7.93 -0.56
CA GLN A 845 -48.18 8.04 0.84
C GLN A 845 -47.34 7.33 1.93
N LEU A 846 -46.24 7.96 2.39
CA LEU A 846 -45.58 7.58 3.65
C LEU A 846 -45.05 8.79 4.43
N THR A 847 -45.00 8.62 5.75
CA THR A 847 -44.53 9.57 6.76
C THR A 847 -43.03 9.87 6.63
N PRO A 848 -42.58 11.11 6.88
CA PRO A 848 -41.18 11.49 6.81
C PRO A 848 -40.31 10.62 7.73
N GLN A 849 -39.21 10.07 7.19
CA GLN A 849 -38.25 9.27 7.94
C GLN A 849 -36.98 10.06 8.19
N THR A 850 -36.75 10.49 9.43
CA THR A 850 -35.53 11.23 9.78
C THR A 850 -34.31 10.30 9.71
N ILE A 851 -33.23 10.74 9.06
CA ILE A 851 -32.01 9.93 8.85
C ILE A 851 -31.40 9.47 10.19
N ASN A 852 -31.49 10.30 11.23
CA ASN A 852 -31.04 10.01 12.59
C ASN A 852 -32.07 10.50 13.62
N ASN A 853 -32.65 9.59 14.42
CA ASN A 853 -33.69 9.92 15.39
C ASN A 853 -33.19 10.75 16.59
N ASP A 854 -31.87 10.86 16.79
CA ASP A 854 -31.24 11.66 17.85
C ASP A 854 -30.95 13.13 17.43
N ASN A 855 -31.23 13.52 16.18
CA ASN A 855 -31.10 14.92 15.75
C ASN A 855 -32.27 15.77 16.28
N ASN A 856 -31.96 16.97 16.79
CA ASN A 856 -32.98 17.94 17.22
C ASN A 856 -33.93 18.39 16.10
N ILE A 857 -33.53 18.20 14.84
CA ILE A 857 -34.31 18.57 13.65
C ILE A 857 -34.94 17.30 13.08
N LYS A 858 -36.27 17.24 13.10
CA LYS A 858 -37.05 16.13 12.53
C LYS A 858 -37.48 16.48 11.11
N ALA A 859 -37.41 15.50 10.21
CA ALA A 859 -37.96 15.65 8.87
C ALA A 859 -39.49 15.80 8.96
N ASN A 860 -40.03 16.80 8.27
CA ASN A 860 -41.44 17.10 8.17
C ASN A 860 -41.79 17.44 6.71
N CYS A 861 -42.74 16.72 6.12
CA CYS A 861 -43.14 16.96 4.73
C CYS A 861 -43.79 18.34 4.50
N ASP A 862 -44.37 18.94 5.55
CA ASP A 862 -44.94 20.29 5.49
C ASP A 862 -43.86 21.39 5.61
N ASP A 863 -42.64 21.01 5.99
CA ASP A 863 -41.51 21.91 6.12
C ASP A 863 -40.43 21.55 5.11
N PHE A 864 -40.52 22.11 3.90
CA PHE A 864 -39.68 21.70 2.78
C PHE A 864 -38.17 21.79 3.05
N LYS A 865 -37.71 22.76 3.87
CA LYS A 865 -36.30 22.80 4.27
C LYS A 865 -35.89 21.51 4.96
N SER A 866 -36.71 21.00 5.88
CA SER A 866 -36.40 19.81 6.69
C SER A 866 -36.27 18.52 5.86
N CYS A 867 -36.70 18.53 4.59
CA CYS A 867 -36.55 17.41 3.67
C CYS A 867 -35.11 16.92 3.56
N ILE A 868 -34.11 17.80 3.63
CA ILE A 868 -32.68 17.38 3.53
C ILE A 868 -32.26 16.41 4.64
N PHE A 869 -33.04 16.30 5.73
CA PHE A 869 -32.84 15.35 6.83
C PHE A 869 -33.70 14.08 6.71
N CYS A 870 -34.44 13.91 5.62
CA CYS A 870 -35.29 12.75 5.33
C CYS A 870 -34.53 11.69 4.54
N ARG A 871 -34.74 10.41 4.85
CA ARG A 871 -34.16 9.27 4.11
C ARG A 871 -34.64 9.17 2.65
N HIS A 872 -35.77 9.82 2.34
CA HIS A 872 -36.35 9.81 0.99
C HIS A 872 -35.90 10.99 0.13
N PHE A 873 -35.10 11.91 0.69
CA PHE A 873 -34.59 13.06 -0.05
C PHE A 873 -33.57 12.62 -1.09
N ILE A 874 -33.76 13.13 -2.30
CA ILE A 874 -32.83 12.94 -3.42
C ILE A 874 -32.52 14.30 -4.08
N THR A 875 -31.37 14.38 -4.73
CA THR A 875 -30.91 15.51 -5.53
C THR A 875 -30.09 15.00 -6.71
N PHE A 876 -29.81 15.87 -7.69
CA PHE A 876 -29.07 15.52 -8.91
C PHE A 876 -28.06 16.65 -9.23
N PRO A 877 -26.85 16.34 -9.74
CA PRO A 877 -25.81 17.34 -10.05
C PRO A 877 -26.20 18.24 -11.22
N SER A 878 -27.12 19.18 -10.98
CA SER A 878 -27.56 20.17 -11.95
C SER A 878 -27.60 21.57 -11.33
N PRO A 879 -27.45 22.63 -12.15
CA PRO A 879 -27.47 24.02 -11.67
C PRO A 879 -28.69 24.35 -10.81
N ASN A 880 -29.88 23.90 -11.20
CA ASN A 880 -31.12 24.23 -10.47
C ASN A 880 -31.20 23.57 -9.09
N GLU A 881 -30.78 22.31 -8.99
CA GLU A 881 -30.79 21.55 -7.74
C GLU A 881 -29.74 22.08 -6.76
N ILE A 882 -28.54 22.38 -7.26
CA ILE A 882 -27.46 23.01 -6.51
C ILE A 882 -27.90 24.40 -6.00
N ARG A 883 -28.58 25.20 -6.84
CA ARG A 883 -29.08 26.53 -6.46
C ARG A 883 -30.05 26.47 -5.29
N LYS A 884 -30.95 25.48 -5.23
CA LYS A 884 -31.89 25.32 -4.10
C LYS A 884 -31.17 25.11 -2.77
N LEU A 885 -30.17 24.24 -2.75
CA LEU A 885 -29.35 23.96 -1.56
C LEU A 885 -28.53 25.19 -1.13
N LEU A 886 -27.88 25.87 -2.08
CA LEU A 886 -27.11 27.08 -1.80
C LEU A 886 -27.98 28.27 -1.38
N SER A 887 -29.21 28.37 -1.90
CA SER A 887 -30.16 29.41 -1.49
C SER A 887 -30.53 29.25 -0.01
N LEU A 888 -30.81 28.03 0.44
CA LEU A 888 -31.06 27.77 1.86
C LEU A 888 -29.81 28.09 2.72
N LYS A 889 -28.62 27.67 2.28
CA LYS A 889 -27.36 27.97 2.99
C LYS A 889 -27.16 29.48 3.13
N TYR A 890 -27.35 30.23 2.04
CA TYR A 890 -27.27 31.68 2.02
C TYR A 890 -28.21 32.33 3.03
N LEU A 891 -29.48 31.89 3.08
CA LEU A 891 -30.47 32.44 4.02
C LEU A 891 -30.13 32.14 5.48
N ILE A 892 -29.59 30.96 5.78
CA ILE A 892 -29.17 30.63 7.14
C ILE A 892 -27.99 31.52 7.56
N GLU A 893 -27.00 31.69 6.69
CA GLU A 893 -25.78 32.44 6.99
C GLU A 893 -26.00 33.96 7.04
N ASN A 894 -26.84 34.52 6.15
CA ASN A 894 -26.96 35.97 5.98
C ASN A 894 -28.26 36.56 6.55
N VAL A 895 -29.30 35.74 6.73
CA VAL A 895 -30.61 36.21 7.24
C VAL A 895 -30.90 35.66 8.64
N ALA A 896 -30.67 34.37 8.90
CA ALA A 896 -30.96 33.78 10.21
C ALA A 896 -29.92 34.17 11.28
N TYR A 897 -28.65 34.32 10.92
CA TYR A 897 -27.57 34.69 11.84
C TYR A 897 -27.83 36.02 12.58
N ASN A 898 -28.29 37.05 11.86
CA ASN A 898 -28.57 38.37 12.43
C ASN A 898 -29.81 38.39 13.37
N ARG A 899 -30.48 37.25 13.56
CA ARG A 899 -31.76 37.14 14.28
C ARG A 899 -31.74 36.13 15.41
N THR A 900 -30.63 35.44 15.60
CA THR A 900 -30.43 34.57 16.76
C THR A 900 -29.99 35.40 17.96
N ASN A 901 -30.53 35.09 19.13
CA ASN A 901 -30.29 35.86 20.36
C ASN A 901 -28.84 35.78 20.85
N ASP A 902 -28.13 34.71 20.51
CA ASP A 902 -26.73 34.47 20.85
C ASP A 902 -26.11 33.43 19.91
N ASP A 903 -24.77 33.40 19.87
CA ASP A 903 -23.97 32.50 19.03
C ASP A 903 -24.20 31.02 19.38
N ILE A 904 -24.52 30.71 20.64
CA ILE A 904 -24.75 29.34 21.12
C ILE A 904 -26.03 28.78 20.49
N PHE A 905 -27.10 29.58 20.46
CA PHE A 905 -28.37 29.23 19.86
C PHE A 905 -28.24 29.05 18.35
N PHE A 906 -27.48 29.91 17.68
CA PHE A 906 -27.17 29.74 16.25
C PHE A 906 -26.42 28.43 16.00
N ASP A 907 -25.37 28.16 16.78
CA ASP A 907 -24.57 26.95 16.66
C ASP A 907 -25.38 25.68 16.93
N GLU A 908 -26.30 25.70 17.90
CA GLU A 908 -27.12 24.54 18.24
C GLU A 908 -28.29 24.30 17.27
N LYS A 909 -28.90 25.36 16.73
CA LYS A 909 -30.17 25.26 15.96
C LYS A 909 -29.99 25.43 14.45
N MET A 910 -29.02 26.22 14.01
CA MET A 910 -28.87 26.64 12.61
C MET A 910 -27.68 25.97 11.92
N LYS A 911 -26.53 25.84 12.59
CA LYS A 911 -25.33 25.17 12.06
C LYS A 911 -25.55 23.73 11.55
N PRO A 912 -26.43 22.89 12.15
CA PRO A 912 -26.70 21.56 11.63
C PRO A 912 -27.21 21.53 10.18
N TRP A 913 -27.91 22.57 9.74
CA TRP A 913 -28.42 22.71 8.37
C TRP A 913 -27.29 22.96 7.37
N ILE A 914 -26.36 23.85 7.71
CA ILE A 914 -25.17 24.14 6.87
C ILE A 914 -24.33 22.88 6.72
N LYS A 915 -24.05 22.21 7.85
CA LYS A 915 -23.27 20.97 7.86
C LYS A 915 -23.91 19.92 6.95
N ARG A 916 -25.24 19.79 7.00
CA ARG A 916 -25.98 18.84 6.16
C ARG A 916 -25.83 19.13 4.66
N ILE A 917 -25.93 20.40 4.27
CA ILE A 917 -25.77 20.84 2.87
C ILE A 917 -24.35 20.54 2.38
N GLU A 918 -23.34 20.79 3.21
CA GLU A 918 -21.94 20.49 2.89
C GLU A 918 -21.69 18.99 2.73
N THR A 919 -22.29 18.16 3.59
CA THR A 919 -22.26 16.70 3.43
C THR A 919 -22.83 16.28 2.07
N ILE A 920 -24.00 16.80 1.68
CA ILE A 920 -24.64 16.50 0.38
C ILE A 920 -23.73 16.91 -0.78
N PHE A 921 -23.08 18.09 -0.73
CA PHE A 921 -22.15 18.50 -1.77
C PHE A 921 -20.89 17.65 -1.83
N ASN A 922 -20.37 17.21 -0.69
CA ASN A 922 -19.24 16.29 -0.67
C ASN A 922 -19.59 14.95 -1.34
N VAL A 923 -20.77 14.39 -1.04
CA VAL A 923 -21.28 13.18 -1.71
C VAL A 923 -21.45 13.42 -3.21
N MET A 924 -21.99 14.58 -3.61
CA MET A 924 -22.19 14.96 -5.02
C MET A 924 -20.87 15.06 -5.79
N ILE A 925 -19.85 15.69 -5.21
CA ILE A 925 -18.51 15.84 -5.82
C ILE A 925 -17.79 14.49 -5.88
N GLU A 926 -17.94 13.64 -4.87
CA GLU A 926 -17.34 12.31 -4.86
C GLU A 926 -17.94 11.43 -5.96
N LYS A 927 -19.26 11.49 -6.16
CA LYS A 927 -19.96 10.72 -7.20
C LYS A 927 -19.76 11.30 -8.60
N TYR A 928 -19.75 12.63 -8.74
CA TYR A 928 -19.65 13.37 -10.00
C TYR A 928 -18.65 14.54 -9.84
N PRO A 929 -17.34 14.31 -10.07
CA PRO A 929 -16.29 15.32 -9.84
C PRO A 929 -16.49 16.65 -10.59
N GLU A 930 -17.15 16.61 -11.76
CA GLU A 930 -17.51 17.78 -12.56
C GLU A 930 -18.48 18.74 -11.84
N SER A 931 -19.25 18.23 -10.88
CA SER A 931 -20.21 19.02 -10.10
C SER A 931 -19.54 20.10 -9.27
N LYS A 932 -18.25 19.93 -8.92
CA LYS A 932 -17.49 20.93 -8.16
C LYS A 932 -17.51 22.29 -8.84
N LYS A 933 -17.28 22.31 -10.17
CA LYS A 933 -17.31 23.56 -10.93
C LYS A 933 -18.70 24.20 -10.93
N ILE A 934 -19.75 23.37 -11.06
CA ILE A 934 -21.14 23.86 -11.04
C ILE A 934 -21.48 24.45 -9.67
N ILE A 935 -21.04 23.82 -8.58
CA ILE A 935 -21.22 24.33 -7.21
C ILE A 935 -20.50 25.66 -7.05
N ASP A 936 -19.24 25.76 -7.47
CA ASP A 936 -18.45 27.00 -7.36
C ASP A 936 -19.09 28.14 -8.17
N ASP A 937 -19.53 27.88 -9.40
CA ASP A 937 -20.17 28.86 -10.28
C ASP A 937 -21.51 29.35 -9.68
N ILE A 938 -22.38 28.43 -9.24
CA ILE A 938 -23.70 28.78 -8.66
C ILE A 938 -23.56 29.44 -7.28
N LEU A 939 -22.52 29.11 -6.51
CA LEU A 939 -22.24 29.77 -5.23
C LEU A 939 -21.94 31.25 -5.43
N LEU A 940 -21.18 31.61 -6.48
CA LEU A 940 -20.96 33.00 -6.84
C LEU A 940 -22.26 33.69 -7.21
N GLU A 941 -23.08 33.07 -8.08
CA GLU A 941 -24.37 33.65 -8.49
C GLU A 941 -25.34 33.86 -7.31
N VAL A 942 -25.37 32.94 -6.34
CA VAL A 942 -26.25 33.06 -5.16
C VAL A 942 -25.74 34.15 -4.21
N TYR A 943 -24.45 34.17 -3.88
CA TYR A 943 -23.91 35.07 -2.85
C TYR A 943 -23.56 36.47 -3.38
N GLN A 944 -23.21 36.61 -4.66
CA GLN A 944 -22.84 37.90 -5.26
C GLN A 944 -24.01 38.52 -6.02
N ASP A 945 -24.70 37.72 -6.83
CA ASP A 945 -25.78 38.23 -7.70
C ASP A 945 -27.17 38.08 -7.07
N GLY A 946 -27.27 37.51 -5.87
CA GLY A 946 -28.54 37.30 -5.15
C GLY A 946 -29.50 36.34 -5.86
N SER A 947 -28.99 35.50 -6.77
CA SER A 947 -29.80 34.65 -7.64
C SER A 947 -30.27 33.38 -6.92
N LEU A 948 -31.22 33.55 -5.97
CA LEU A 948 -31.86 32.47 -5.22
C LEU A 948 -32.79 31.63 -6.12
N SER A 949 -33.06 30.39 -5.71
CA SER A 949 -34.10 29.58 -6.38
C SER A 949 -35.48 30.22 -6.18
N PRO A 950 -36.43 30.08 -7.13
CA PRO A 950 -37.73 30.77 -7.08
C PRO A 950 -38.44 30.67 -5.72
N TYR A 951 -38.56 29.46 -5.16
CA TYR A 951 -39.18 29.25 -3.84
C TYR A 951 -38.53 30.07 -2.71
N TRP A 952 -37.20 30.11 -2.66
CA TRP A 952 -36.46 30.83 -1.62
C TRP A 952 -36.45 32.34 -1.86
N LEU A 953 -36.53 32.78 -3.11
CA LEU A 953 -36.70 34.18 -3.46
C LEU A 953 -38.07 34.69 -3.01
N ASP A 954 -39.14 33.95 -3.32
CA ASP A 954 -40.50 34.27 -2.89
C ASP A 954 -40.59 34.33 -1.36
N TRP A 955 -39.98 33.36 -0.67
CA TRP A 955 -39.92 33.35 0.80
C TRP A 955 -39.21 34.58 1.39
N VAL A 956 -38.15 35.08 0.75
CA VAL A 956 -37.48 36.32 1.15
C VAL A 956 -38.38 37.53 0.89
N ILE A 957 -39.03 37.61 -0.26
CA ILE A 957 -39.96 38.69 -0.59
C ILE A 957 -41.10 38.76 0.43
N ASP A 958 -41.71 37.62 0.75
CA ASP A 958 -42.76 37.51 1.77
C ASP A 958 -42.27 37.99 3.14
N LEU A 959 -41.06 37.60 3.56
CA LEU A 959 -40.47 38.10 4.80
C LEU A 959 -40.21 39.60 4.77
N ASN A 960 -39.85 40.16 3.61
CA ASN A 960 -39.66 41.60 3.46
C ASN A 960 -40.98 42.36 3.60
N GLU A 961 -42.02 41.89 2.91
CA GLU A 961 -43.36 42.47 2.93
C GLU A 961 -43.99 42.39 4.34
N LEU A 962 -43.70 41.33 5.09
CA LEU A 962 -44.10 41.19 6.49
C LEU A 962 -43.26 42.04 7.46
N GLY A 963 -42.35 42.89 6.96
CA GLY A 963 -41.46 43.73 7.76
C GLY A 963 -40.48 42.92 8.60
N ARG A 964 -40.20 41.68 8.20
CA ARG A 964 -39.35 40.74 8.92
C ARG A 964 -37.96 40.65 8.34
N LEU A 965 -37.50 41.44 7.37
CA LEU A 965 -36.08 41.41 6.94
C LEU A 965 -35.21 42.52 7.51
N SER A 966 -35.83 43.54 8.13
CA SER A 966 -35.17 44.64 8.84
C SER A 966 -34.84 44.31 10.29
#